data_AF-A0A2U8DP88-F1
#
_entry.id   AF-A0A2U8DP88-F1
#
_cell.length_a   1.000
_cell.length_b   1.000
_cell.length_c   1.000
_cell.angle_alpha   90.00
_cell.angle_beta   90.00
_cell.angle_gamma   90.00
#
_symmetry.space_group_name_H-M   'P 1'
#
loop_
_entity.id
_entity.type
_entity.pdbx_description
1 polymer ?
#
loop_
_entity_poly.entity_id
_entity_poly.type
_entity_poly.pdbx_seq_one_letter_code
_entity_poly.pdbx_strand_id
1 'polypeptide(L)'
;MKRKSIFIVVLIVSICIGVYTHKNYKIDTSSGKIIISKNSKYDASEEIKKALSSLGNSKKADFIANVDTSADVISLSFEGLSDKDTINKIVNMLDEYGIKATFFVPGIEAAEDSSIVETIQKSGHDIGSGTLSSTKNMEKLSSEELVMDFCRTNKILKIVTGKDPVLLKCNSTVYNDNILKAAYASGNKYVVDSNHYLNYQSFKNYDQAYRYVNSLKRGTIISIKLEGVLDSTEYKGKEDKTTIDEQIDIDKKKSKKEKDENIIQIVRWLLKSIDEQKKMVAKVSELPNVEVYNNLQRIKNTIASQYAKKDTLKIKANKNNTLGNKTNDNNNSQNSIDLINFNEILEKNNKRQAPAVSEFYTTQKALAYTFRGLSNEVSLNNVLTELDKVNVKGTFFVTKDEILKYPDRINKILSKGHEIANGGITASTALLSKSPEEICKEIYEVDKLLKDKGIVTNAYMAGYGYDNSQIQEALSAVTNISSLKNYELFTYSKSPTINKYKNMDAEDIVFSYFNVNSYMSLRKGEIVYFRLDSNLFKSDNVVSNMIDIVTKNYVQNGYVNKYNEKSNSYSLEQKPLGYSVVTLGDLQKTFENSSQLGRYNIIKNPVPMKKRNYEDALEMMKTNYIGNVDVDTSDFTEQEKSLLDKGGTIDTKGENVIFFTFDDWGGDPVVNEILDVLNKHKVQGTFFVIAKNVDINSGISNANPNLLRTIALNGNDIGSHNYNHELLGTNREELGKSLVKSYDVMNSVIGDLDSLKQYFRPPTLILKREGLAAVFESGYKYSISGNISTHDYIETSAQNLVNYIQQGLVKNKGNVVVMHMNDQAYYTAEALDIFLTNNEKGVYGEKYKIAKLSDYLSN
;
A
#
# COMPACT_ATOMS: atom_id res chain seq x y z
N MET A 1 15.82 -8.93 -65.53
CA MET A 1 15.22 -9.59 -64.34
C MET A 1 15.35 -8.81 -63.03
N LYS A 2 16.44 -8.06 -62.76
CA LYS A 2 16.67 -7.41 -61.44
C LYS A 2 15.67 -6.31 -61.03
N ARG A 3 15.08 -5.55 -61.97
CA ARG A 3 14.11 -4.47 -61.64
C ARG A 3 12.73 -4.96 -61.17
N LYS A 4 12.23 -6.09 -61.70
CA LYS A 4 10.93 -6.64 -61.30
C LYS A 4 10.96 -7.21 -59.87
N SER A 5 12.07 -7.82 -59.46
CA SER A 5 12.24 -8.37 -58.10
C SER A 5 12.33 -7.28 -57.03
N ILE A 6 12.99 -6.14 -57.33
CA ILE A 6 13.05 -4.99 -56.41
C ILE A 6 11.67 -4.39 -56.19
N PHE A 7 10.86 -4.29 -57.25
CA PHE A 7 9.50 -3.74 -57.15
C PHE A 7 8.58 -4.62 -56.28
N ILE A 8 8.72 -5.95 -56.36
CA ILE A 8 7.95 -6.90 -55.55
C ILE A 8 8.35 -6.79 -54.07
N VAL A 9 9.65 -6.65 -53.76
CA VAL A 9 10.12 -6.48 -52.38
C VAL A 9 9.63 -5.17 -51.77
N VAL A 10 9.69 -4.06 -52.52
CA VAL A 10 9.17 -2.76 -52.06
C VAL A 10 7.67 -2.83 -51.83
N LEU A 11 6.92 -3.52 -52.70
CA LEU A 11 5.48 -3.71 -52.53
C LEU A 11 5.15 -4.50 -51.25
N ILE A 12 5.89 -5.58 -50.98
CA ILE A 12 5.71 -6.40 -49.77
C ILE A 12 6.05 -5.60 -48.52
N VAL A 13 7.16 -4.86 -48.52
CA VAL A 13 7.55 -4.02 -47.38
C VAL A 13 6.51 -2.93 -47.12
N SER A 14 5.99 -2.28 -48.16
CA SER A 14 4.93 -1.28 -48.02
C SER A 14 3.61 -1.87 -47.51
N ILE A 15 3.26 -3.09 -47.91
CA ILE A 15 2.09 -3.81 -47.37
C ILE A 15 2.33 -4.15 -45.89
N CYS A 16 3.51 -4.64 -45.53
CA CYS A 16 3.86 -4.95 -44.14
C CYS A 16 3.85 -3.69 -43.25
N ILE A 17 4.37 -2.57 -43.76
CA ILE A 17 4.31 -1.26 -43.09
C ILE A 17 2.85 -0.82 -42.96
N GLY A 18 2.04 -0.92 -44.02
CA GLY A 18 0.63 -0.55 -44.00
C GLY A 18 -0.19 -1.36 -42.99
N VAL A 19 0.05 -2.67 -42.92
CA VAL A 19 -0.57 -3.58 -41.94
C VAL A 19 -0.09 -3.25 -40.53
N TYR A 20 1.21 -2.99 -40.34
CA TYR A 20 1.78 -2.59 -39.06
C TYR A 20 1.21 -1.25 -38.57
N THR A 21 1.12 -0.26 -39.45
CA THR A 21 0.56 1.06 -39.13
C THR A 21 -0.94 0.97 -38.82
N HIS A 22 -1.71 0.20 -39.60
CA HIS A 22 -3.14 0.02 -39.36
C HIS A 22 -3.43 -0.72 -38.04
N LYS A 23 -2.57 -1.67 -37.66
CA LYS A 23 -2.75 -2.44 -36.41
C LYS A 23 -2.41 -1.61 -35.17
N ASN A 24 -1.42 -0.72 -35.27
CA ASN A 24 -0.86 -0.01 -34.11
C ASN A 24 -1.35 1.44 -33.97
N TYR A 25 -1.95 2.01 -35.01
CA TYR A 25 -2.37 3.41 -35.05
C TYR A 25 -3.78 3.57 -35.63
N LYS A 26 -4.59 4.43 -35.00
CA LYS A 26 -5.89 4.88 -35.51
C LYS A 26 -5.64 6.09 -36.42
N ILE A 27 -6.09 6.00 -37.67
CA ILE A 27 -6.02 7.10 -38.64
C ILE A 27 -7.43 7.64 -38.79
N ASP A 28 -7.67 8.82 -38.23
CA ASP A 28 -8.92 9.56 -38.44
C ASP A 28 -8.71 10.63 -39.50
N THR A 29 -9.55 10.60 -40.54
CA THR A 29 -9.56 11.56 -41.66
C THR A 29 -10.84 12.40 -41.70
N SER A 30 -11.76 12.23 -40.75
CA SER A 30 -13.09 12.86 -40.76
C SER A 30 -13.06 14.38 -40.56
N SER A 31 -11.97 14.93 -40.02
CA SER A 31 -11.79 16.36 -39.72
C SER A 31 -10.97 17.14 -40.77
N GLY A 32 -10.61 16.53 -41.91
CA GLY A 32 -9.77 17.16 -42.94
C GLY A 32 -8.28 17.29 -42.57
N LYS A 33 -7.86 16.74 -41.43
CA LYS A 33 -6.46 16.50 -41.04
C LYS A 33 -6.24 15.02 -40.76
N ILE A 34 -5.03 14.52 -41.03
CA ILE A 34 -4.64 13.15 -40.71
C ILE A 34 -4.21 13.13 -39.24
N ILE A 35 -5.04 12.58 -38.36
CA ILE A 35 -4.72 12.37 -36.94
C ILE A 35 -4.29 10.92 -36.76
N ILE A 36 -3.08 10.70 -36.26
CA ILE A 36 -2.49 9.38 -36.02
C ILE A 36 -2.33 9.21 -34.51
N SER A 37 -3.23 8.46 -33.86
CA SER A 37 -3.14 8.14 -32.43
C SER A 37 -2.70 6.68 -32.23
N LYS A 38 -1.82 6.43 -31.25
CA LYS A 38 -1.42 5.06 -30.87
C LYS A 38 -2.63 4.38 -30.25
N ASN A 39 -3.01 3.19 -30.72
CA ASN A 39 -4.15 2.48 -30.15
C ASN A 39 -3.90 2.21 -28.65
N SER A 40 -4.78 2.70 -27.77
CA SER A 40 -4.78 2.28 -26.37
C SER A 40 -4.97 0.77 -26.32
N LYS A 41 -4.13 0.06 -25.55
CA LYS A 41 -4.22 -1.40 -25.39
C LYS A 41 -5.64 -1.80 -24.98
N TYR A 42 -6.30 -0.97 -24.18
CA TYR A 42 -7.64 -1.16 -23.65
C TYR A 42 -8.75 -0.50 -24.48
N ASP A 43 -8.46 0.04 -25.68
CA ASP A 43 -9.50 0.58 -26.57
C ASP A 43 -10.51 -0.54 -26.92
N ALA A 44 -11.73 -0.39 -26.41
CA ALA A 44 -12.84 -1.29 -26.63
C ALA A 44 -13.84 -0.74 -27.67
N SER A 45 -13.48 0.30 -28.43
CA SER A 45 -14.41 0.97 -29.37
C SER A 45 -15.00 0.02 -30.42
N GLU A 46 -14.20 -0.91 -30.94
CA GLU A 46 -14.66 -1.89 -31.93
C GLU A 46 -15.57 -2.94 -31.30
N GLU A 47 -15.22 -3.42 -30.10
CA GLU A 47 -16.05 -4.33 -29.31
C GLU A 47 -17.41 -3.68 -28.97
N ILE A 48 -17.40 -2.42 -28.53
CA ILE A 48 -18.61 -1.63 -28.23
C ILE A 48 -19.45 -1.45 -29.48
N LYS A 49 -18.86 -1.01 -30.60
CA LYS A 49 -19.60 -0.81 -31.86
C LYS A 49 -20.26 -2.10 -32.34
N LYS A 50 -19.53 -3.22 -32.24
CA LYS A 50 -20.06 -4.54 -32.59
C LYS A 50 -21.18 -4.96 -31.63
N ALA A 51 -20.99 -4.79 -30.33
CA ALA A 51 -21.99 -5.13 -29.32
C ALA A 51 -23.28 -4.32 -29.53
N LEU A 52 -23.19 -3.00 -29.68
CA LEU A 52 -24.33 -2.12 -29.97
C LEU A 52 -25.09 -2.54 -31.23
N SER A 53 -24.37 -2.91 -32.31
CA SER A 53 -25.02 -3.41 -33.54
C SER A 53 -25.77 -4.74 -33.34
N SER A 54 -25.37 -5.53 -32.35
CA SER A 54 -25.96 -6.83 -32.03
C SER A 54 -27.03 -6.78 -30.93
N LEU A 55 -27.19 -5.63 -30.26
CA LEU A 55 -28.07 -5.43 -29.11
C LEU A 55 -29.56 -5.60 -29.48
N GLY A 56 -29.93 -5.30 -30.73
CA GLY A 56 -31.27 -5.50 -31.28
C GLY A 56 -31.66 -6.97 -31.52
N ASN A 57 -30.74 -7.91 -31.34
CA ASN A 57 -31.05 -9.34 -31.43
C ASN A 57 -31.86 -9.79 -30.21
N SER A 58 -32.74 -10.80 -30.38
CA SER A 58 -33.54 -11.36 -29.27
C SER A 58 -32.74 -12.24 -28.30
N LYS A 59 -31.42 -12.41 -28.52
CA LYS A 59 -30.57 -13.27 -27.71
C LYS A 59 -30.20 -12.60 -26.39
N LYS A 60 -30.13 -13.42 -25.34
CA LYS A 60 -29.83 -13.02 -23.97
C LYS A 60 -28.74 -13.92 -23.42
N ALA A 61 -27.99 -13.41 -22.44
CA ALA A 61 -27.05 -14.22 -21.67
C ALA A 61 -27.85 -15.20 -20.80
N ASP A 62 -27.33 -16.41 -20.68
CA ASP A 62 -27.92 -17.43 -19.81
C ASP A 62 -27.75 -16.99 -18.35
N PHE A 63 -28.79 -17.17 -17.54
CA PHE A 63 -28.79 -16.74 -16.16
C PHE A 63 -28.46 -17.92 -15.23
N ILE A 64 -27.38 -17.80 -14.47
CA ILE A 64 -26.95 -18.81 -13.49
C ILE A 64 -27.27 -18.29 -12.09
N ALA A 65 -28.30 -18.87 -11.47
CA ALA A 65 -28.64 -18.63 -10.08
C ALA A 65 -29.13 -19.95 -9.45
N ASN A 66 -28.56 -20.35 -8.31
CA ASN A 66 -28.87 -21.60 -7.59
C ASN A 66 -29.13 -22.80 -8.52
N VAL A 67 -28.04 -23.39 -9.03
CA VAL A 67 -28.14 -24.51 -9.97
C VAL A 67 -28.70 -25.72 -9.24
N ASP A 68 -29.76 -26.36 -9.76
CA ASP A 68 -30.19 -27.65 -9.20
C ASP A 68 -29.18 -28.71 -9.64
N THR A 69 -28.44 -29.27 -8.68
CA THR A 69 -27.37 -30.22 -8.93
C THR A 69 -27.73 -31.58 -8.31
N SER A 70 -27.35 -32.65 -8.99
CA SER A 70 -27.58 -34.02 -8.48
C SER A 70 -26.64 -34.37 -7.32
N ALA A 71 -25.41 -33.86 -7.35
CA ALA A 71 -24.38 -34.02 -6.31
C ALA A 71 -24.47 -32.93 -5.23
N ASP A 72 -23.99 -33.19 -4.01
CA ASP A 72 -23.88 -32.17 -2.94
C ASP A 72 -22.65 -31.28 -3.15
N VAL A 73 -22.73 -30.44 -4.19
CA VAL A 73 -21.71 -29.46 -4.59
C VAL A 73 -22.19 -28.04 -4.30
N ILE A 74 -21.28 -27.15 -3.90
CA ILE A 74 -21.51 -25.72 -3.81
C ILE A 74 -20.47 -24.97 -4.66
N SER A 75 -20.65 -23.68 -4.87
CA SER A 75 -19.63 -22.84 -5.50
C SER A 75 -19.28 -21.65 -4.63
N LEU A 76 -17.99 -21.30 -4.64
CA LEU A 76 -17.48 -20.09 -4.01
C LEU A 76 -17.16 -19.08 -5.11
N SER A 77 -17.73 -17.89 -4.99
CA SER A 77 -17.36 -16.73 -5.76
C SER A 77 -16.88 -15.60 -4.88
N PHE A 78 -15.91 -14.85 -5.37
CA PHE A 78 -15.38 -13.64 -4.74
C PHE A 78 -15.72 -12.43 -5.60
N GLU A 79 -16.22 -11.36 -4.99
CA GLU A 79 -16.59 -10.12 -5.66
C GLU A 79 -15.63 -8.99 -5.28
N GLY A 80 -15.09 -8.30 -6.30
CA GLY A 80 -14.09 -7.26 -6.15
C GLY A 80 -12.67 -7.82 -6.02
N LEU A 81 -11.69 -6.94 -5.83
CA LEU A 81 -10.38 -7.28 -5.30
C LEU A 81 -10.17 -6.61 -3.93
N SER A 82 -9.26 -7.17 -3.13
CA SER A 82 -8.67 -6.49 -1.98
C SER A 82 -7.16 -6.33 -2.27
N ASP A 83 -6.38 -5.86 -1.30
CA ASP A 83 -4.94 -5.78 -1.45
C ASP A 83 -4.32 -7.16 -1.76
N LYS A 84 -3.15 -7.12 -2.40
CA LYS A 84 -2.45 -8.33 -2.85
C LYS A 84 -2.14 -9.31 -1.73
N ASP A 85 -1.85 -8.87 -0.50
CA ASP A 85 -1.57 -9.76 0.62
C ASP A 85 -2.84 -10.49 1.07
N THR A 86 -3.98 -9.79 1.09
CA THR A 86 -5.29 -10.38 1.40
C THR A 86 -5.68 -11.41 0.34
N ILE A 87 -5.57 -11.07 -0.95
CA ILE A 87 -5.84 -12.01 -2.04
C ILE A 87 -4.92 -13.23 -1.98
N ASN A 88 -3.62 -13.02 -1.78
CA ASN A 88 -2.65 -14.12 -1.68
C ASN A 88 -2.98 -15.06 -0.52
N LYS A 89 -3.39 -14.55 0.64
CA LYS A 89 -3.82 -15.39 1.76
C LYS A 89 -5.08 -16.18 1.42
N ILE A 90 -6.05 -15.55 0.75
CA ILE A 90 -7.28 -16.22 0.33
C ILE A 90 -6.97 -17.34 -0.68
N VAL A 91 -6.18 -17.04 -1.70
CA VAL A 91 -5.72 -18.00 -2.72
C VAL A 91 -4.93 -19.14 -2.08
N ASN A 92 -3.98 -18.84 -1.19
CA ASN A 92 -3.22 -19.86 -0.48
C ASN A 92 -4.12 -20.76 0.38
N MET A 93 -5.10 -20.20 1.09
CA MET A 93 -6.06 -21.01 1.83
C MET A 93 -6.89 -21.88 0.89
N LEU A 94 -7.37 -21.36 -0.24
CA LEU A 94 -8.08 -22.15 -1.23
C LEU A 94 -7.21 -23.32 -1.73
N ASP A 95 -5.93 -23.07 -1.99
CA ASP A 95 -4.96 -24.10 -2.40
C ASP A 95 -4.67 -25.12 -1.29
N GLU A 96 -4.54 -24.69 -0.03
CA GLU A 96 -4.37 -25.57 1.14
C GLU A 96 -5.55 -26.55 1.30
N TYR A 97 -6.77 -26.09 1.03
CA TYR A 97 -7.97 -26.92 1.07
C TYR A 97 -8.27 -27.64 -0.26
N GLY A 98 -7.44 -27.45 -1.29
CA GLY A 98 -7.65 -28.05 -2.62
C GLY A 98 -8.91 -27.54 -3.34
N ILE A 99 -9.39 -26.35 -3.01
CA ILE A 99 -10.62 -25.75 -3.53
C ILE A 99 -10.28 -24.77 -4.66
N LYS A 100 -11.07 -24.80 -5.74
CA LYS A 100 -11.03 -23.77 -6.80
C LYS A 100 -12.33 -22.97 -6.81
N ALA A 101 -12.20 -21.65 -6.99
CA ALA A 101 -13.29 -20.68 -6.92
C ALA A 101 -13.34 -19.80 -8.18
N THR A 102 -14.34 -18.91 -8.25
CA THR A 102 -14.49 -17.91 -9.32
C THR A 102 -14.37 -16.50 -8.75
N PHE A 103 -13.53 -15.66 -9.32
CA PHE A 103 -13.35 -14.26 -8.91
C PHE A 103 -13.97 -13.34 -9.97
N PHE A 104 -14.93 -12.50 -9.55
CA PHE A 104 -15.53 -11.46 -10.40
C PHE A 104 -14.76 -10.16 -10.20
N VAL A 105 -13.90 -9.86 -11.18
CA VAL A 105 -12.88 -8.82 -11.05
C VAL A 105 -13.34 -7.55 -11.77
N PRO A 106 -13.32 -6.39 -11.10
CA PRO A 106 -13.60 -5.10 -11.73
C PRO A 106 -12.54 -4.72 -12.75
N GLY A 107 -12.96 -4.13 -13.87
CA GLY A 107 -12.06 -3.81 -14.98
C GLY A 107 -10.95 -2.85 -14.60
N ILE A 108 -11.26 -1.78 -13.86
CA ILE A 108 -10.26 -0.80 -13.43
C ILE A 108 -9.25 -1.43 -12.47
N GLU A 109 -9.70 -2.16 -11.45
CA GLU A 109 -8.82 -2.82 -10.48
C GLU A 109 -7.89 -3.85 -11.17
N ALA A 110 -8.38 -4.56 -12.19
CA ALA A 110 -7.57 -5.45 -13.00
C ALA A 110 -6.51 -4.73 -13.86
N ALA A 111 -6.77 -3.49 -14.28
CA ALA A 111 -5.83 -2.68 -15.03
C ALA A 111 -4.78 -2.03 -14.11
N GLU A 112 -5.18 -1.62 -12.91
CA GLU A 112 -4.31 -1.02 -11.90
C GLU A 112 -3.28 -2.02 -11.34
N ASP A 113 -3.70 -3.24 -11.02
CA ASP A 113 -2.80 -4.31 -10.60
C ASP A 113 -3.15 -5.66 -11.26
N SER A 114 -2.66 -5.82 -12.49
CA SER A 114 -2.82 -7.08 -13.23
C SER A 114 -2.16 -8.28 -12.53
N SER A 115 -1.20 -8.05 -11.62
CA SER A 115 -0.46 -9.13 -10.94
C SER A 115 -1.33 -9.91 -9.96
N ILE A 116 -2.35 -9.26 -9.37
CA ILE A 116 -3.35 -9.92 -8.50
C ILE A 116 -4.19 -10.90 -9.32
N VAL A 117 -4.69 -10.45 -10.47
CA VAL A 117 -5.52 -11.25 -11.38
C VAL A 117 -4.73 -12.44 -11.94
N GLU A 118 -3.47 -12.21 -12.32
CA GLU A 118 -2.57 -13.28 -12.74
C GLU A 118 -2.32 -14.30 -11.63
N THR A 119 -2.21 -13.87 -10.37
CA THR A 119 -2.01 -14.79 -9.24
C THR A 119 -3.21 -15.70 -9.05
N ILE A 120 -4.42 -15.11 -9.06
CA ILE A 120 -5.68 -15.86 -9.00
C ILE A 120 -5.76 -16.88 -10.16
N GLN A 121 -5.41 -16.45 -11.38
CA GLN A 121 -5.44 -17.32 -12.57
C GLN A 121 -4.38 -18.44 -12.51
N LYS A 122 -3.15 -18.14 -12.06
CA LYS A 122 -2.05 -19.11 -11.92
C LYS A 122 -2.37 -20.19 -10.89
N SER A 123 -3.09 -19.85 -9.82
CA SER A 123 -3.66 -20.82 -8.88
C SER A 123 -4.87 -21.57 -9.43
N GLY A 124 -5.24 -21.40 -10.70
CA GLY A 124 -6.27 -22.22 -11.36
C GLY A 124 -7.71 -21.85 -11.01
N HIS A 125 -7.93 -20.68 -10.42
CA HIS A 125 -9.26 -20.10 -10.24
C HIS A 125 -9.76 -19.45 -11.53
N ASP A 126 -11.09 -19.34 -11.67
CA ASP A 126 -11.69 -18.67 -12.83
C ASP A 126 -11.83 -17.17 -12.60
N ILE A 127 -11.63 -16.40 -13.68
CA ILE A 127 -11.85 -14.95 -13.70
C ILE A 127 -13.14 -14.64 -14.47
N GLY A 128 -14.08 -14.01 -13.80
CA GLY A 128 -15.30 -13.44 -14.37
C GLY A 128 -15.25 -11.91 -14.40
N SER A 129 -16.10 -11.31 -15.24
CA SER A 129 -16.27 -9.87 -15.35
C SER A 129 -17.07 -9.32 -14.16
N GLY A 130 -16.50 -8.35 -13.44
CA GLY A 130 -17.09 -7.71 -12.27
C GLY A 130 -17.55 -6.27 -12.51
N THR A 131 -17.90 -5.91 -13.76
CA THR A 131 -18.15 -4.52 -14.24
C THR A 131 -16.90 -3.64 -14.23
N LEU A 132 -16.98 -2.40 -14.74
CA LEU A 132 -15.80 -1.57 -14.92
C LEU A 132 -15.25 -1.05 -13.58
N SER A 133 -16.13 -0.60 -12.69
CA SER A 133 -15.79 0.05 -11.41
C SER A 133 -16.71 -0.39 -10.25
N SER A 134 -17.15 -1.66 -10.25
CA SER A 134 -18.05 -2.22 -9.21
C SER A 134 -19.38 -1.46 -9.03
N THR A 135 -19.90 -0.87 -10.11
CA THR A 135 -21.10 -0.02 -10.11
C THR A 135 -22.33 -0.80 -9.61
N LYS A 136 -23.09 -0.19 -8.70
CA LYS A 136 -24.32 -0.75 -8.13
C LYS A 136 -25.55 -0.37 -8.94
N ASN A 137 -26.62 -1.16 -8.82
CA ASN A 137 -27.93 -0.88 -9.43
C ASN A 137 -27.86 -0.71 -10.97
N MET A 138 -27.14 -1.61 -11.64
CA MET A 138 -26.94 -1.53 -13.09
C MET A 138 -28.26 -1.59 -13.88
N GLU A 139 -29.37 -2.03 -13.26
CA GLU A 139 -30.68 -2.03 -13.89
C GLU A 139 -31.23 -0.65 -14.24
N LYS A 140 -30.64 0.41 -13.68
CA LYS A 140 -31.00 1.81 -13.93
C LYS A 140 -30.29 2.41 -15.14
N LEU A 141 -29.28 1.74 -15.68
CA LEU A 141 -28.51 2.21 -16.82
C LEU A 141 -29.20 1.89 -18.15
N SER A 142 -28.92 2.71 -19.16
CA SER A 142 -29.32 2.46 -20.55
C SER A 142 -28.58 1.24 -21.12
N SER A 143 -29.13 0.65 -22.19
CA SER A 143 -28.48 -0.49 -22.86
C SER A 143 -27.10 -0.13 -23.39
N GLU A 144 -26.93 1.12 -23.85
CA GLU A 144 -25.67 1.66 -24.35
C GLU A 144 -24.62 1.75 -23.24
N GLU A 145 -24.98 2.30 -22.08
CA GLU A 145 -24.10 2.40 -20.91
C GLU A 145 -23.66 1.01 -20.41
N LEU A 146 -24.60 0.06 -20.35
CA LEU A 146 -24.29 -1.34 -19.99
C LEU A 146 -23.30 -1.98 -20.96
N VAL A 147 -23.52 -1.80 -22.27
CA VAL A 147 -22.61 -2.33 -23.30
C VAL A 147 -21.23 -1.70 -23.19
N MET A 148 -21.15 -0.39 -22.94
CA MET A 148 -19.88 0.30 -22.76
C MET A 148 -19.11 -0.23 -21.56
N ASP A 149 -19.77 -0.41 -20.42
CA ASP A 149 -19.16 -0.95 -19.20
C ASP A 149 -18.64 -2.39 -19.43
N PHE A 150 -19.51 -3.28 -19.90
CA PHE A 150 -19.18 -4.70 -20.07
C PHE A 150 -18.10 -4.90 -21.13
N CYS A 151 -18.16 -4.22 -22.27
CA CYS A 151 -17.15 -4.34 -23.31
C CYS A 151 -15.77 -3.84 -22.84
N ARG A 152 -15.72 -2.71 -22.11
CA ARG A 152 -14.46 -2.19 -21.56
C ARG A 152 -13.86 -3.16 -20.54
N THR A 153 -14.69 -3.65 -19.62
CA THR A 153 -14.27 -4.64 -18.62
C THR A 153 -13.75 -5.92 -19.27
N ASN A 154 -14.50 -6.47 -20.23
CA ASN A 154 -14.12 -7.69 -20.94
C ASN A 154 -12.83 -7.51 -21.74
N LYS A 155 -12.64 -6.34 -22.37
CA LYS A 155 -11.41 -5.99 -23.08
C LYS A 155 -10.22 -6.00 -22.14
N ILE A 156 -10.33 -5.33 -20.99
CA ILE A 156 -9.27 -5.28 -19.98
C ILE A 156 -8.93 -6.69 -19.48
N LEU A 157 -9.93 -7.45 -19.06
CA LEU A 157 -9.71 -8.81 -18.55
C LEU A 157 -9.15 -9.75 -19.61
N LYS A 158 -9.55 -9.61 -20.88
CA LYS A 158 -8.94 -10.37 -21.98
C LYS A 158 -7.46 -10.07 -22.13
N ILE A 159 -7.07 -8.81 -22.00
CA ILE A 159 -5.68 -8.38 -22.08
C ILE A 159 -4.86 -8.91 -20.91
N VAL A 160 -5.43 -8.85 -19.70
CA VAL A 160 -4.75 -9.28 -18.46
C VAL A 160 -4.62 -10.81 -18.40
N THR A 161 -5.71 -11.54 -18.72
CA THR A 161 -5.78 -13.00 -18.52
C THR A 161 -5.49 -13.81 -19.78
N GLY A 162 -5.41 -13.16 -20.94
CA GLY A 162 -5.34 -13.82 -22.25
C GLY A 162 -6.63 -14.52 -22.70
N LYS A 163 -7.73 -14.43 -21.93
CA LYS A 163 -9.00 -15.13 -22.19
C LYS A 163 -10.18 -14.17 -22.12
N ASP A 164 -11.15 -14.34 -23.02
CA ASP A 164 -12.40 -13.60 -22.94
C ASP A 164 -13.21 -14.05 -21.70
N PRO A 165 -13.61 -13.15 -20.79
CA PRO A 165 -14.44 -13.52 -19.65
C PRO A 165 -15.85 -13.85 -20.11
N VAL A 166 -16.26 -15.11 -19.91
CA VAL A 166 -17.59 -15.59 -20.32
C VAL A 166 -18.66 -15.40 -19.24
N LEU A 167 -18.25 -15.21 -17.99
CA LEU A 167 -19.12 -14.96 -16.84
C LEU A 167 -19.15 -13.45 -16.54
N LEU A 168 -20.32 -12.93 -16.21
CA LEU A 168 -20.52 -11.57 -15.71
C LEU A 168 -21.29 -11.64 -14.38
N LYS A 169 -20.85 -10.85 -13.40
CA LYS A 169 -21.62 -10.57 -12.19
C LYS A 169 -21.58 -9.07 -11.91
N CYS A 170 -22.75 -8.47 -11.81
CA CYS A 170 -22.96 -7.08 -11.43
C CYS A 170 -23.11 -6.96 -9.91
N ASN A 171 -22.58 -5.89 -9.34
CA ASN A 171 -22.65 -5.60 -7.91
C ASN A 171 -24.05 -5.07 -7.56
N SER A 172 -24.69 -5.61 -6.51
CA SER A 172 -25.98 -5.13 -5.96
C SER A 172 -26.98 -4.69 -7.05
N THR A 173 -27.28 -5.59 -7.98
CA THR A 173 -28.03 -5.30 -9.21
C THR A 173 -29.22 -6.24 -9.35
N VAL A 174 -30.37 -5.69 -9.74
CA VAL A 174 -31.55 -6.50 -10.07
C VAL A 174 -31.50 -6.87 -11.55
N TYR A 175 -31.19 -8.12 -11.86
CA TYR A 175 -31.05 -8.55 -13.25
C TYR A 175 -32.38 -8.51 -14.00
N ASN A 176 -32.39 -7.75 -15.09
CA ASN A 176 -33.52 -7.63 -16.02
C ASN A 176 -33.10 -7.99 -17.44
N ASP A 177 -34.07 -8.06 -18.35
CA ASP A 177 -33.85 -8.37 -19.76
C ASP A 177 -32.85 -7.45 -20.45
N ASN A 178 -32.77 -6.18 -20.04
CA ASN A 178 -31.85 -5.21 -20.60
C ASN A 178 -30.39 -5.63 -20.30
N ILE A 179 -30.10 -5.95 -19.04
CA ILE A 179 -28.78 -6.43 -18.62
C ILE A 179 -28.41 -7.72 -19.34
N LEU A 180 -29.33 -8.69 -19.44
CA LEU A 180 -29.03 -9.97 -20.09
C LEU A 180 -28.72 -9.81 -21.59
N LYS A 181 -29.41 -8.89 -22.28
CA LYS A 181 -29.13 -8.56 -23.69
C LYS A 181 -27.79 -7.84 -23.84
N ALA A 182 -27.53 -6.83 -23.00
CA ALA A 182 -26.28 -6.08 -23.03
C ALA A 182 -25.07 -6.98 -22.71
N ALA A 183 -25.19 -7.88 -21.74
CA ALA A 183 -24.18 -8.86 -21.39
C ALA A 183 -23.86 -9.79 -22.58
N TYR A 184 -24.90 -10.35 -23.22
CA TYR A 184 -24.72 -11.22 -24.39
C TYR A 184 -24.06 -10.49 -25.56
N ALA A 185 -24.54 -9.28 -25.86
CA ALA A 185 -24.00 -8.43 -26.91
C ALA A 185 -22.52 -8.10 -26.65
N SER A 186 -22.14 -7.93 -25.39
CA SER A 186 -20.77 -7.60 -24.95
C SER A 186 -19.84 -8.83 -24.84
N GLY A 187 -20.35 -10.03 -25.14
CA GLY A 187 -19.55 -11.26 -25.17
C GLY A 187 -19.62 -12.11 -23.89
N ASN A 188 -20.35 -11.68 -22.86
CA ASN A 188 -20.59 -12.49 -21.67
C ASN A 188 -21.74 -13.48 -21.96
N LYS A 189 -21.44 -14.77 -21.91
CA LYS A 189 -22.42 -15.83 -22.18
C LYS A 189 -23.34 -16.08 -21.00
N TYR A 190 -22.82 -15.90 -19.79
CA TYR A 190 -23.53 -16.19 -18.56
C TYR A 190 -23.52 -14.99 -17.63
N VAL A 191 -24.69 -14.67 -17.07
CA VAL A 191 -24.85 -13.72 -15.99
C VAL A 191 -25.09 -14.51 -14.70
N VAL A 192 -24.32 -14.20 -13.66
CA VAL A 192 -24.28 -14.96 -12.42
C VAL A 192 -24.94 -14.17 -11.30
N ASP A 193 -25.90 -14.79 -10.64
CA ASP A 193 -26.50 -14.27 -9.41
C ASP A 193 -26.31 -15.28 -8.26
N SER A 194 -26.34 -14.76 -7.04
CA SER A 194 -26.12 -15.55 -5.83
C SER A 194 -27.20 -15.22 -4.83
N ASN A 195 -27.69 -16.24 -4.13
CA ASN A 195 -28.67 -16.01 -3.07
C ASN A 195 -28.00 -16.03 -1.69
N HIS A 196 -26.69 -16.18 -1.63
CA HIS A 196 -25.92 -16.29 -0.41
C HIS A 196 -24.75 -15.31 -0.49
N TYR A 197 -24.82 -14.23 0.27
CA TYR A 197 -23.78 -13.22 0.34
C TYR A 197 -23.08 -13.28 1.70
N LEU A 198 -21.76 -13.17 1.66
CA LEU A 198 -20.89 -13.06 2.83
C LEU A 198 -19.98 -11.84 2.67
N ASN A 199 -19.58 -11.26 3.79
CA ASN A 199 -18.61 -10.18 3.90
C ASN A 199 -17.84 -10.35 5.23
N TYR A 200 -17.02 -9.37 5.56
CA TYR A 200 -16.18 -9.40 6.77
C TYR A 200 -16.98 -9.45 8.09
N GLN A 201 -18.31 -9.25 8.06
CA GLN A 201 -19.19 -9.26 9.24
C GLN A 201 -19.99 -10.57 9.39
N SER A 202 -19.89 -11.51 8.44
CA SER A 202 -20.88 -12.60 8.33
C SER A 202 -20.86 -13.63 9.46
N PHE A 203 -19.73 -13.84 10.12
CA PHE A 203 -19.61 -14.78 11.24
C PHE A 203 -18.86 -14.14 12.39
N LYS A 204 -19.36 -14.35 13.60
CA LYS A 204 -18.70 -13.96 14.86
C LYS A 204 -17.73 -15.03 15.35
N ASN A 205 -17.91 -16.28 14.93
CA ASN A 205 -17.09 -17.42 15.32
C ASN A 205 -17.27 -18.59 14.33
N TYR A 206 -16.42 -19.61 14.50
CA TYR A 206 -16.42 -20.82 13.68
C TYR A 206 -17.76 -21.57 13.66
N ASP A 207 -18.46 -21.67 14.80
CA ASP A 207 -19.72 -22.44 14.89
C ASP A 207 -20.81 -21.85 13.99
N GLN A 208 -20.83 -20.53 13.81
CA GLN A 208 -21.75 -19.87 12.86
C GLN A 208 -21.42 -20.26 11.42
N ALA A 209 -20.14 -20.28 11.04
CA ALA A 209 -19.71 -20.75 9.71
C ALA A 209 -20.01 -22.24 9.51
N TYR A 210 -19.84 -23.06 10.56
CA TYR A 210 -20.17 -24.49 10.53
C TYR A 210 -21.65 -24.73 10.26
N ARG A 211 -22.52 -24.10 11.05
CA ARG A 211 -23.99 -24.19 10.88
C ARG A 211 -24.46 -23.61 9.55
N TYR A 212 -23.85 -22.50 9.12
CA TYR A 212 -24.14 -21.89 7.82
C TYR A 212 -23.89 -22.87 6.69
N VAL A 213 -22.69 -23.44 6.59
CA VAL A 213 -22.34 -24.43 5.55
C VAL A 213 -23.26 -25.65 5.61
N ASN A 214 -23.58 -26.14 6.81
CA ASN A 214 -24.50 -27.26 6.99
C ASN A 214 -25.92 -26.97 6.48
N SER A 215 -26.35 -25.71 6.51
CA SER A 215 -27.66 -25.28 6.03
C SER A 215 -27.73 -25.10 4.51
N LEU A 216 -26.59 -25.10 3.81
CA LEU A 216 -26.54 -24.83 2.38
C LEU A 216 -27.11 -26.00 1.58
N LYS A 217 -27.99 -25.66 0.63
CA LYS A 217 -28.50 -26.60 -0.36
C LYS A 217 -27.43 -26.87 -1.41
N ARG A 218 -27.51 -28.04 -2.04
CA ARG A 218 -26.70 -28.35 -3.22
C ARG A 218 -26.94 -27.34 -4.35
N GLY A 219 -25.86 -27.07 -5.09
CA GLY A 219 -25.71 -26.09 -6.15
C GLY A 219 -25.86 -24.62 -5.72
N THR A 220 -25.75 -24.34 -4.42
CA THR A 220 -25.68 -22.97 -3.91
C THR A 220 -24.39 -22.28 -4.38
N ILE A 221 -24.53 -21.04 -4.87
CA ILE A 221 -23.41 -20.13 -5.13
C ILE A 221 -23.30 -19.17 -3.95
N ILE A 222 -22.17 -19.23 -3.25
CA ILE A 222 -21.83 -18.33 -2.15
C ILE A 222 -20.95 -17.22 -2.70
N SER A 223 -21.43 -15.98 -2.66
CA SER A 223 -20.64 -14.81 -3.02
C SER A 223 -20.04 -14.14 -1.80
N ILE A 224 -18.74 -13.92 -1.84
CA ILE A 224 -17.95 -13.33 -0.76
C ILE A 224 -17.48 -11.96 -1.26
N LYS A 225 -18.01 -10.89 -0.68
CA LYS A 225 -17.55 -9.53 -0.96
C LYS A 225 -16.24 -9.28 -0.25
N LEU A 226 -15.21 -9.00 -1.04
CA LEU A 226 -13.88 -8.71 -0.53
C LEU A 226 -13.78 -7.27 0.01
N GLU A 227 -14.62 -6.37 -0.48
CA GLU A 227 -14.74 -5.01 0.01
C GLU A 227 -16.19 -4.60 0.32
N GLY A 228 -16.34 -3.69 1.28
CA GLY A 228 -17.62 -3.08 1.63
C GLY A 228 -18.55 -3.92 2.53
N VAL A 229 -19.75 -3.40 2.72
CA VAL A 229 -20.86 -4.08 3.41
C VAL A 229 -21.88 -4.63 2.40
N LEU A 230 -22.70 -5.57 2.84
CA LEU A 230 -23.80 -6.09 2.02
C LEU A 230 -24.85 -4.99 1.79
N ASP A 231 -25.44 -4.97 0.60
CA ASP A 231 -26.59 -4.13 0.32
C ASP A 231 -27.85 -4.72 0.98
N SER A 232 -28.86 -3.87 1.24
CA SER A 232 -30.19 -4.28 1.71
C SER A 232 -30.81 -5.45 0.94
N THR A 233 -30.53 -5.55 -0.36
CA THR A 233 -31.01 -6.62 -1.25
C THR A 233 -30.23 -7.95 -1.11
N GLU A 234 -29.08 -7.92 -0.44
CA GLU A 234 -28.16 -9.04 -0.26
C GLU A 234 -28.28 -9.71 1.12
N TYR A 235 -28.93 -9.05 2.08
CA TYR A 235 -29.30 -9.62 3.37
C TYR A 235 -30.44 -10.64 3.23
N LYS A 236 -30.35 -11.77 3.96
CA LYS A 236 -31.43 -12.77 4.03
C LYS A 236 -32.34 -12.53 5.23
N GLY A 237 -33.64 -12.37 4.95
CA GLY A 237 -34.70 -12.33 5.96
C GLY A 237 -35.16 -10.91 6.32
N LYS A 238 -36.30 -10.80 7.01
CA LYS A 238 -36.82 -9.53 7.54
C LYS A 238 -35.93 -9.06 8.70
N GLU A 239 -34.77 -8.49 8.39
CA GLU A 239 -34.02 -7.69 9.35
C GLU A 239 -34.53 -6.24 9.26
N ASP A 240 -34.86 -5.67 10.42
CA ASP A 240 -35.42 -4.33 10.52
C ASP A 240 -34.41 -3.31 9.99
N LYS A 241 -34.91 -2.35 9.19
CA LYS A 241 -34.11 -1.26 8.57
C LYS A 241 -33.22 -0.52 9.58
N THR A 242 -33.68 -0.44 10.83
CA THR A 242 -32.98 0.16 11.99
C THR A 242 -31.66 -0.54 12.34
N THR A 243 -31.60 -1.87 12.20
CA THR A 243 -30.38 -2.67 12.46
C THR A 243 -29.31 -2.46 11.39
N ILE A 244 -29.73 -2.22 10.14
CA ILE A 244 -28.83 -1.95 9.00
C ILE A 244 -28.15 -0.58 9.20
N ASP A 245 -28.89 0.44 9.64
CA ASP A 245 -28.35 1.77 9.90
C ASP A 245 -27.33 1.79 11.06
N GLU A 246 -27.55 1.00 12.12
CA GLU A 246 -26.58 0.83 13.22
C GLU A 246 -25.31 0.07 12.77
N GLN A 247 -25.44 -0.93 11.89
CA GLN A 247 -24.30 -1.68 11.34
C GLN A 247 -23.41 -0.81 10.44
N ILE A 248 -24.02 0.11 9.67
CA ILE A 248 -23.34 1.09 8.82
C ILE A 248 -22.55 2.10 9.67
N ASP A 249 -23.07 2.50 10.84
CA ASP A 249 -22.36 3.42 11.74
C ASP A 249 -21.20 2.75 12.49
N ILE A 250 -21.27 1.44 12.73
CA ILE A 250 -20.16 0.63 13.22
C ILE A 250 -19.10 0.41 12.12
N ASP A 251 -19.50 0.27 10.85
CA ASP A 251 -18.60 0.12 9.70
C ASP A 251 -17.70 1.36 9.47
N LYS A 252 -18.18 2.57 9.80
CA LYS A 252 -17.39 3.82 9.77
C LYS A 252 -16.24 3.85 10.78
N LYS A 253 -16.26 3.00 11.81
CA LYS A 253 -15.24 2.96 12.87
C LYS A 253 -14.14 1.92 12.66
N LYS A 254 -14.35 0.92 11.80
CA LYS A 254 -13.39 -0.17 11.55
C LYS A 254 -12.42 0.20 10.42
N SER A 255 -11.12 0.01 10.65
CA SER A 255 -10.09 0.28 9.63
C SER A 255 -10.16 -0.73 8.48
N LYS A 256 -9.69 -0.37 7.27
CA LYS A 256 -9.64 -1.30 6.12
C LYS A 256 -8.89 -2.58 6.46
N LYS A 257 -7.74 -2.47 7.14
CA LYS A 257 -6.96 -3.62 7.63
C LYS A 257 -7.74 -4.53 8.57
N GLU A 258 -8.57 -3.98 9.45
CA GLU A 258 -9.42 -4.78 10.34
C GLU A 258 -10.53 -5.51 9.54
N LYS A 259 -11.06 -4.87 8.48
CA LYS A 259 -12.00 -5.53 7.56
C LYS A 259 -11.31 -6.65 6.77
N ASP A 260 -10.08 -6.44 6.33
CA ASP A 260 -9.26 -7.43 5.60
C ASP A 260 -8.87 -8.63 6.49
N GLU A 261 -8.45 -8.39 7.74
CA GLU A 261 -8.18 -9.47 8.70
C GLU A 261 -9.46 -10.26 9.02
N ASN A 262 -10.58 -9.58 9.16
CA ASN A 262 -11.87 -10.22 9.39
C ASN A 262 -12.32 -11.04 8.18
N ILE A 263 -12.20 -10.55 6.94
CA ILE A 263 -12.58 -11.34 5.76
C ILE A 263 -11.69 -12.57 5.60
N ILE A 264 -10.38 -12.46 5.85
CA ILE A 264 -9.47 -13.63 5.88
C ILE A 264 -9.96 -14.65 6.92
N GLN A 265 -10.39 -14.20 8.10
CA GLN A 265 -10.88 -15.09 9.14
C GLN A 265 -12.23 -15.74 8.79
N ILE A 266 -13.14 -15.00 8.14
CA ILE A 266 -14.40 -15.50 7.59
C ILE A 266 -14.13 -16.60 6.57
N VAL A 267 -13.24 -16.33 5.60
CA VAL A 267 -12.85 -17.31 4.57
C VAL A 267 -12.20 -18.54 5.22
N ARG A 268 -11.31 -18.35 6.20
CA ARG A 268 -10.70 -19.47 6.95
C ARG A 268 -11.75 -20.36 7.60
N TRP A 269 -12.72 -19.77 8.29
CA TRP A 269 -13.79 -20.53 8.93
C TRP A 269 -14.71 -21.22 7.93
N LEU A 270 -15.01 -20.56 6.81
CA LEU A 270 -15.81 -21.12 5.73
C LEU A 270 -15.13 -22.34 5.11
N LEU A 271 -13.85 -22.23 4.73
CA LEU A 271 -13.10 -23.33 4.10
C LEU A 271 -12.90 -24.49 5.07
N LYS A 272 -12.54 -24.22 6.34
CA LYS A 272 -12.45 -25.23 7.39
C LYS A 272 -13.78 -25.99 7.56
N SER A 273 -14.89 -25.26 7.55
CA SER A 273 -16.23 -25.83 7.69
C SER A 273 -16.62 -26.70 6.48
N ILE A 274 -16.29 -26.25 5.27
CA ILE A 274 -16.51 -27.02 4.03
C ILE A 274 -15.72 -28.33 4.06
N ASP A 275 -14.46 -28.29 4.48
CA ASP A 275 -13.58 -29.45 4.58
C ASP A 275 -14.04 -30.44 5.65
N GLU A 276 -14.34 -29.98 6.87
CA GLU A 276 -14.85 -30.84 7.96
C GLU A 276 -16.17 -31.52 7.60
N GLN A 277 -17.03 -30.84 6.83
CA GLN A 277 -18.30 -31.37 6.35
C GLN A 277 -18.20 -32.12 5.01
N LYS A 278 -17.00 -32.16 4.40
CA LYS A 278 -16.71 -32.83 3.13
C LYS A 278 -17.64 -32.38 1.99
N LYS A 279 -18.02 -31.10 1.97
CA LYS A 279 -18.81 -30.55 0.86
C LYS A 279 -17.95 -30.37 -0.38
N MET A 280 -18.45 -30.76 -1.54
CA MET A 280 -17.75 -30.55 -2.79
C MET A 280 -17.84 -29.08 -3.20
N VAL A 281 -16.75 -28.52 -3.72
CA VAL A 281 -16.73 -27.16 -4.26
C VAL A 281 -16.34 -27.20 -5.74
N ALA A 282 -17.13 -26.53 -6.57
CA ALA A 282 -16.86 -26.35 -7.99
C ALA A 282 -16.82 -24.86 -8.37
N LYS A 283 -16.15 -24.52 -9.45
CA LYS A 283 -16.18 -23.16 -10.01
C LYS A 283 -17.56 -22.88 -10.60
N VAL A 284 -17.96 -21.61 -10.69
CA VAL A 284 -19.31 -21.25 -11.15
C VAL A 284 -19.59 -21.77 -12.55
N SER A 285 -18.60 -21.75 -13.46
CA SER A 285 -18.75 -22.26 -14.82
C SER A 285 -18.88 -23.78 -14.92
N GLU A 286 -18.56 -24.51 -13.86
CA GLU A 286 -18.63 -25.98 -13.82
C GLU A 286 -19.99 -26.45 -13.32
N LEU A 287 -20.66 -25.66 -12.47
CA LEU A 287 -21.94 -26.01 -11.84
C LEU A 287 -23.03 -26.50 -12.80
N PRO A 288 -23.31 -25.85 -13.95
CA PRO A 288 -24.37 -26.29 -14.86
C PRO A 288 -24.15 -27.67 -15.48
N ASN A 289 -22.92 -28.20 -15.46
CA ASN A 289 -22.55 -29.46 -16.08
C ASN A 289 -22.35 -30.61 -15.07
N VAL A 290 -22.70 -30.42 -13.80
CA VAL A 290 -22.52 -31.43 -12.74
C VAL A 290 -23.67 -32.45 -12.75
N GLU A 291 -23.56 -33.52 -13.55
CA GLU A 291 -24.41 -34.72 -13.47
C GLU A 291 -23.63 -36.00 -13.10
N VAL A 292 -24.11 -36.66 -12.03
CA VAL A 292 -23.84 -38.02 -11.50
C VAL A 292 -22.43 -38.59 -11.73
N TYR A 293 -21.45 -38.20 -10.89
CA TYR A 293 -20.20 -38.96 -10.76
C TYR A 293 -20.27 -39.94 -9.58
N ASN A 294 -20.80 -41.13 -9.84
CA ASN A 294 -20.55 -42.31 -9.01
C ASN A 294 -19.24 -42.96 -9.46
N ASN A 295 -18.32 -43.15 -8.50
CA ASN A 295 -17.06 -43.91 -8.59
C ASN A 295 -15.99 -43.42 -9.59
N LEU A 296 -14.95 -42.75 -9.06
CA LEU A 296 -13.53 -43.12 -9.24
C LEU A 296 -12.60 -42.12 -8.53
N GLN A 297 -12.44 -42.27 -7.21
CA GLN A 297 -11.18 -41.98 -6.49
C GLN A 297 -10.99 -42.89 -5.26
N ARG A 298 -11.43 -44.15 -5.39
CA ARG A 298 -10.76 -45.28 -4.72
C ARG A 298 -9.74 -45.81 -5.71
N ILE A 299 -8.54 -46.12 -5.22
CA ILE A 299 -7.32 -46.55 -5.97
C ILE A 299 -6.40 -45.38 -6.35
N LYS A 300 -5.92 -44.65 -5.34
CA LYS A 300 -4.52 -44.18 -5.32
C LYS A 300 -3.99 -43.82 -3.93
N ASN A 301 -4.48 -44.50 -2.88
CA ASN A 301 -3.84 -44.57 -1.56
C ASN A 301 -4.13 -45.93 -0.91
N THR A 302 -3.86 -46.99 -1.67
CA THR A 302 -3.33 -48.24 -1.11
C THR A 302 -1.84 -48.16 -1.42
N ILE A 303 -0.98 -48.40 -0.43
CA ILE A 303 0.49 -48.21 -0.43
C ILE A 303 0.91 -46.81 0.06
N ALA A 304 0.66 -46.54 1.34
CA ALA A 304 1.64 -45.96 2.27
C ALA A 304 1.02 -45.85 3.68
N SER A 305 0.55 -46.98 4.21
CA SER A 305 0.32 -47.16 5.65
C SER A 305 0.86 -48.52 6.08
N GLN A 306 2.17 -48.59 6.23
CA GLN A 306 2.81 -49.52 7.14
C GLN A 306 3.82 -48.73 7.97
N TYR A 307 3.90 -49.09 9.26
CA TYR A 307 4.57 -48.40 10.38
C TYR A 307 3.80 -47.19 10.94
N ALA A 308 3.36 -47.13 12.20
CA ALA A 308 3.39 -48.08 13.30
C ALA A 308 2.24 -47.75 14.26
N LYS A 309 1.75 -48.80 14.93
CA LYS A 309 0.74 -48.78 16.00
C LYS A 309 1.34 -48.23 17.31
N LYS A 310 0.47 -47.50 18.04
CA LYS A 310 0.21 -47.56 19.50
C LYS A 310 1.40 -47.42 20.45
N ASP A 311 1.27 -46.47 21.38
CA ASP A 311 0.84 -46.86 22.72
C ASP A 311 0.03 -45.79 23.45
N THR A 312 -1.05 -46.27 24.06
CA THR A 312 -1.96 -45.57 24.96
C THR A 312 -1.68 -46.06 26.37
N LEU A 313 -1.50 -45.15 27.34
CA LEU A 313 -1.82 -45.44 28.74
C LEU A 313 -2.58 -44.26 29.36
N LYS A 314 -3.81 -44.59 29.78
CA LYS A 314 -4.68 -43.81 30.68
C LYS A 314 -4.05 -43.74 32.08
N ILE A 315 -4.42 -42.75 32.89
CA ILE A 315 -5.15 -42.93 34.18
C ILE A 315 -5.48 -41.57 34.84
N LYS A 316 -6.80 -41.44 35.09
CA LYS A 316 -7.57 -40.80 36.18
C LYS A 316 -7.10 -39.52 36.89
N ALA A 317 -8.06 -38.60 36.93
CA ALA A 317 -8.24 -37.57 37.93
C ALA A 317 -8.43 -38.14 39.35
N ASN A 318 -7.87 -37.45 40.35
CA ASN A 318 -8.42 -37.41 41.69
C ASN A 318 -8.06 -36.09 42.39
N LYS A 319 -9.07 -35.51 43.05
CA LYS A 319 -8.97 -34.38 43.99
C LYS A 319 -8.18 -34.81 45.24
N ASN A 320 -7.38 -33.91 45.80
CA ASN A 320 -7.54 -33.48 47.20
C ASN A 320 -6.59 -32.33 47.60
N ASN A 321 -7.11 -31.54 48.53
CA ASN A 321 -6.59 -30.36 49.22
C ASN A 321 -5.16 -30.49 49.77
N THR A 322 -4.44 -29.36 49.80
CA THR A 322 -3.93 -28.82 51.08
C THR A 322 -3.62 -27.32 50.95
N LEU A 323 -4.32 -26.52 51.77
CA LEU A 323 -3.94 -25.16 52.14
C LEU A 323 -2.78 -25.25 53.15
N GLY A 324 -1.74 -24.45 52.94
CA GLY A 324 -0.67 -24.22 53.91
C GLY A 324 -0.21 -22.76 53.83
N ASN A 325 -0.83 -21.91 54.64
CA ASN A 325 -0.36 -20.56 54.95
C ASN A 325 0.85 -20.63 55.90
N LYS A 326 1.89 -19.83 55.63
CA LYS A 326 2.84 -19.22 56.60
C LYS A 326 3.75 -18.26 55.82
N THR A 327 3.41 -16.97 55.80
CA THR A 327 3.94 -15.86 56.63
C THR A 327 5.41 -15.51 56.37
N ASN A 328 5.55 -14.28 55.89
CA ASN A 328 6.71 -13.38 55.82
C ASN A 328 7.80 -13.63 56.88
N ASP A 329 9.05 -13.48 56.45
CA ASP A 329 10.05 -12.77 57.24
C ASP A 329 10.89 -11.86 56.34
N ASN A 330 10.84 -10.58 56.69
CA ASN A 330 11.66 -9.49 56.17
C ASN A 330 13.10 -9.67 56.63
N ASN A 331 14.07 -9.34 55.77
CA ASN A 331 15.31 -8.73 56.25
C ASN A 331 15.86 -7.72 55.24
N ASN A 332 15.77 -6.46 55.65
CA ASN A 332 16.37 -5.29 55.04
C ASN A 332 17.90 -5.39 55.07
N SER A 333 18.56 -4.97 53.98
CA SER A 333 19.80 -4.21 54.10
C SER A 333 19.64 -2.89 53.34
N GLN A 334 19.40 -1.83 54.11
CA GLN A 334 19.44 -0.45 53.67
C GLN A 334 20.84 -0.11 53.16
N ASN A 335 20.91 0.42 51.94
CA ASN A 335 21.92 1.40 51.56
C ASN A 335 21.21 2.60 50.94
N SER A 336 21.59 3.78 51.43
CA SER A 336 20.98 5.09 51.29
C SER A 336 20.51 5.44 49.87
N ILE A 337 19.19 5.57 49.73
CA ILE A 337 18.51 6.17 48.58
C ILE A 337 18.20 7.62 48.96
N ASP A 338 18.69 8.58 48.18
CA ASP A 338 18.11 9.93 48.13
C ASP A 338 16.60 9.75 47.93
N LEU A 339 15.81 10.10 48.96
CA LEU A 339 14.38 9.81 49.05
C LEU A 339 13.59 10.61 47.99
N ILE A 340 13.66 10.16 46.73
CA ILE A 340 12.75 10.61 45.69
C ILE A 340 11.36 10.05 46.01
N ASN A 341 10.44 10.95 46.34
CA ASN A 341 9.04 10.61 46.51
C ASN A 341 8.36 10.54 45.14
N PHE A 342 8.34 9.36 44.53
CA PHE A 342 7.73 9.16 43.20
C PHE A 342 6.23 9.46 43.16
N ASN A 343 5.52 9.29 44.29
CA ASN A 343 4.10 9.65 44.37
C ASN A 343 3.91 11.16 44.24
N GLU A 344 4.73 11.96 44.91
CA GLU A 344 4.68 13.43 44.78
C GLU A 344 4.99 13.90 43.34
N ILE A 345 5.94 13.25 42.67
CA ILE A 345 6.27 13.56 41.27
C ILE A 345 5.11 13.20 40.33
N LEU A 346 4.45 12.05 40.57
CA LEU A 346 3.29 11.63 39.79
C LEU A 346 2.08 12.55 40.01
N GLU A 347 1.81 12.95 41.25
CA GLU A 347 0.78 13.95 41.56
C GLU A 347 1.03 15.25 40.81
N LYS A 348 2.27 15.77 40.85
CA LYS A 348 2.68 16.96 40.08
C LYS A 348 2.61 16.75 38.57
N ASN A 349 2.85 15.54 38.09
CA ASN A 349 2.77 15.21 36.67
C ASN A 349 1.34 15.29 36.13
N ASN A 350 0.32 15.16 36.99
CA ASN A 350 -1.11 15.27 36.64
C ASN A 350 -1.52 14.31 35.51
N LYS A 351 -1.07 13.06 35.56
CA LYS A 351 -1.36 12.02 34.54
C LYS A 351 -0.96 12.39 33.10
N ARG A 352 -0.05 13.36 32.92
CA ARG A 352 0.54 13.63 31.60
C ARG A 352 1.28 12.39 31.12
N GLN A 353 1.22 12.14 29.82
CA GLN A 353 1.81 10.97 29.17
C GLN A 353 2.94 11.43 28.25
N ALA A 354 4.08 10.77 28.33
CA ALA A 354 5.17 10.97 27.39
C ALA A 354 4.83 10.22 26.09
N PRO A 355 5.03 10.82 24.90
CA PRO A 355 4.81 10.13 23.64
C PRO A 355 5.82 8.99 23.46
N ALA A 356 5.37 7.88 22.90
CA ALA A 356 6.26 6.80 22.46
C ALA A 356 6.85 7.14 21.08
N VAL A 357 8.15 6.97 20.95
CA VAL A 357 8.90 7.12 19.70
C VAL A 357 9.08 5.73 19.10
N SER A 358 8.21 5.38 18.15
CA SER A 358 8.31 4.15 17.34
C SER A 358 9.18 4.36 16.09
N GLU A 359 9.27 5.60 15.62
CA GLU A 359 10.13 6.07 14.55
C GLU A 359 10.48 7.54 14.78
N PHE A 360 11.57 8.00 14.19
CA PHE A 360 11.93 9.41 14.17
C PHE A 360 11.35 10.09 12.93
N TYR A 361 10.71 11.24 13.14
CA TYR A 361 10.50 12.21 12.07
C TYR A 361 11.82 12.95 11.84
N THR A 362 12.55 12.56 10.79
CA THR A 362 13.90 13.06 10.50
C THR A 362 14.20 13.06 9.00
N THR A 363 14.97 14.05 8.56
CA THR A 363 15.46 14.15 7.17
C THR A 363 16.89 13.64 7.01
N GLN A 364 17.53 13.21 8.11
CA GLN A 364 18.82 12.50 8.07
C GLN A 364 18.67 11.19 7.29
N LYS A 365 19.64 10.87 6.42
CA LYS A 365 19.72 9.61 5.66
C LYS A 365 20.14 8.44 6.57
N ALA A 366 19.46 8.26 7.70
CA ALA A 366 19.80 7.29 8.73
C ALA A 366 18.58 6.71 9.45
N LEU A 367 18.74 5.51 9.99
CA LEU A 367 17.77 4.78 10.83
C LEU A 367 18.50 4.06 11.97
N ALA A 368 17.78 3.41 12.87
CA ALA A 368 18.38 2.78 14.06
C ALA A 368 18.07 1.29 14.18
N TYR A 369 19.08 0.53 14.61
CA TYR A 369 18.91 -0.85 15.09
C TYR A 369 18.99 -0.87 16.62
N THR A 370 18.03 -1.59 17.22
CA THR A 370 17.91 -1.74 18.66
C THR A 370 17.92 -3.21 19.05
N PHE A 371 18.52 -3.51 20.18
CA PHE A 371 18.80 -4.87 20.61
C PHE A 371 18.35 -5.10 22.04
N ARG A 372 17.89 -6.33 22.33
CA ARG A 372 17.59 -6.77 23.68
C ARG A 372 17.94 -8.23 23.91
N GLY A 373 18.32 -8.52 25.14
CA GLY A 373 18.74 -9.85 25.58
C GLY A 373 20.25 -9.99 25.47
N LEU A 374 20.93 -10.08 26.61
CA LEU A 374 22.38 -10.29 26.66
C LEU A 374 22.75 -11.67 27.17
N SER A 375 21.79 -12.53 27.50
CA SER A 375 22.04 -13.85 28.10
C SER A 375 22.73 -14.83 27.15
N ASN A 376 22.44 -14.76 25.85
CA ASN A 376 23.07 -15.56 24.81
C ASN A 376 24.34 -14.88 24.28
N GLU A 377 25.49 -15.29 24.79
CA GLU A 377 26.78 -14.70 24.42
C GLU A 377 27.20 -14.98 22.98
N VAL A 378 26.87 -16.18 22.46
CA VAL A 378 27.23 -16.57 21.10
C VAL A 378 26.49 -15.68 20.11
N SER A 379 25.17 -15.55 20.28
CA SER A 379 24.33 -14.66 19.46
C SER A 379 24.80 -13.20 19.55
N LEU A 380 25.10 -12.70 20.76
CA LEU A 380 25.66 -11.35 20.93
C LEU A 380 26.98 -11.17 20.17
N ASN A 381 27.90 -12.13 20.27
CA ASN A 381 29.19 -12.06 19.59
C ASN A 381 29.05 -12.07 18.06
N ASN A 382 28.13 -12.88 17.54
CA ASN A 382 27.81 -12.92 16.12
C ASN A 382 27.24 -11.59 15.65
N VAL A 383 26.27 -11.04 16.38
CA VAL A 383 25.69 -9.72 16.09
C VAL A 383 26.76 -8.63 16.10
N LEU A 384 27.57 -8.53 17.15
CA LEU A 384 28.63 -7.51 17.23
C LEU A 384 29.66 -7.63 16.09
N THR A 385 29.98 -8.86 15.68
CA THR A 385 30.89 -9.10 14.53
C THR A 385 30.24 -8.64 13.23
N GLU A 386 28.96 -8.94 13.05
CA GLU A 386 28.23 -8.54 11.84
C GLU A 386 28.01 -7.02 11.78
N LEU A 387 27.70 -6.36 12.91
CA LEU A 387 27.55 -4.91 12.98
C LEU A 387 28.85 -4.20 12.54
N ASP A 388 30.02 -4.70 12.96
CA ASP A 388 31.31 -4.18 12.47
C ASP A 388 31.54 -4.46 10.98
N LYS A 389 31.17 -5.66 10.51
CA LYS A 389 31.32 -6.06 9.09
C LYS A 389 30.49 -5.18 8.15
N VAL A 390 29.27 -4.81 8.51
CA VAL A 390 28.43 -3.91 7.69
C VAL A 390 28.55 -2.43 8.09
N ASN A 391 29.50 -2.09 8.97
CA ASN A 391 29.79 -0.73 9.45
C ASN A 391 28.56 0.02 10.00
N VAL A 392 27.86 -0.62 10.94
CA VAL A 392 26.66 -0.06 11.60
C VAL A 392 26.86 0.05 13.10
N LYS A 393 26.18 1.00 13.74
CA LYS A 393 26.15 1.12 15.21
C LYS A 393 24.73 1.01 15.72
N GLY A 394 24.53 0.16 16.73
CA GLY A 394 23.22 -0.12 17.32
C GLY A 394 23.10 0.31 18.77
N THR A 395 21.88 0.26 19.29
CA THR A 395 21.54 0.58 20.69
C THR A 395 21.05 -0.65 21.44
N PHE A 396 21.68 -0.99 22.56
CA PHE A 396 21.35 -2.18 23.35
C PHE A 396 20.61 -1.76 24.63
N PHE A 397 19.33 -2.13 24.73
CA PHE A 397 18.54 -1.89 25.94
C PHE A 397 18.80 -3.01 26.95
N VAL A 398 19.41 -2.63 28.07
CA VAL A 398 19.85 -3.59 29.10
C VAL A 398 19.02 -3.47 30.36
N THR A 399 18.65 -4.62 30.93
CA THR A 399 17.94 -4.69 32.20
C THR A 399 18.89 -4.61 33.39
N LYS A 400 18.36 -4.27 34.58
CA LYS A 400 19.14 -4.33 35.84
C LYS A 400 19.88 -5.66 36.00
N ASP A 401 19.19 -6.77 35.77
CA ASP A 401 19.74 -8.12 35.89
C ASP A 401 20.93 -8.35 34.95
N GLU A 402 20.84 -7.89 33.71
CA GLU A 402 21.91 -8.02 32.72
C GLU A 402 23.11 -7.13 33.06
N ILE A 403 22.87 -5.92 33.58
CA ILE A 403 23.93 -5.01 34.03
C ILE A 403 24.75 -5.62 35.17
N LEU A 404 24.10 -6.35 36.08
CA LEU A 404 24.75 -6.99 37.21
C LEU A 404 25.42 -8.31 36.82
N LYS A 405 24.77 -9.14 35.99
CA LYS A 405 25.26 -10.48 35.62
C LYS A 405 26.32 -10.46 34.53
N TYR A 406 26.27 -9.51 33.60
CA TYR A 406 27.10 -9.52 32.39
C TYR A 406 27.88 -8.20 32.15
N PRO A 407 28.65 -7.70 33.14
CA PRO A 407 29.41 -6.45 32.98
C PRO A 407 30.42 -6.52 31.83
N ASP A 408 31.03 -7.68 31.59
CA ASP A 408 31.99 -7.87 30.49
C ASP A 408 31.33 -7.73 29.11
N ARG A 409 30.07 -8.17 28.97
CA ARG A 409 29.30 -8.06 27.73
C ARG A 409 28.94 -6.60 27.45
N ILE A 410 28.59 -5.83 28.48
CA ILE A 410 28.36 -4.38 28.37
C ILE A 410 29.63 -3.66 27.93
N ASN A 411 30.76 -3.93 28.57
CA ASN A 411 32.04 -3.33 28.21
C ASN A 411 32.43 -3.68 26.76
N LYS A 412 32.15 -4.91 26.32
CA LYS A 412 32.37 -5.34 24.94
C LYS A 412 31.53 -4.54 23.94
N ILE A 413 30.23 -4.35 24.20
CA ILE A 413 29.33 -3.54 23.37
C ILE A 413 29.87 -2.10 23.25
N LEU A 414 30.23 -1.48 24.38
CA LEU A 414 30.78 -0.12 24.42
C LEU A 414 32.13 0.00 23.70
N SER A 415 33.03 -0.98 23.86
CA SER A 415 34.35 -0.98 23.22
C SER A 415 34.29 -1.02 21.69
N LYS A 416 33.17 -1.48 21.13
CA LYS A 416 32.86 -1.47 19.69
C LYS A 416 32.13 -0.21 19.24
N GLY A 417 31.90 0.75 20.13
CA GLY A 417 31.26 2.04 19.82
C GLY A 417 29.73 1.96 19.69
N HIS A 418 29.09 0.94 20.25
CA HIS A 418 27.64 0.86 20.31
C HIS A 418 27.09 1.56 21.56
N GLU A 419 25.79 1.88 21.55
CA GLU A 419 25.11 2.55 22.66
C GLU A 419 24.49 1.54 23.62
N ILE A 420 24.54 1.84 24.92
CA ILE A 420 23.79 1.14 25.98
C ILE A 420 22.67 2.06 26.47
N ALA A 421 21.45 1.52 26.53
CA ALA A 421 20.25 2.26 26.92
C ALA A 421 19.46 1.55 28.04
N ASN A 422 18.57 2.29 28.69
CA ASN A 422 17.83 1.80 29.86
C ASN A 422 16.69 0.86 29.45
N GLY A 423 16.81 -0.43 29.81
CA GLY A 423 15.80 -1.46 29.53
C GLY A 423 14.84 -1.77 30.69
N GLY A 424 14.89 -1.02 31.80
CA GLY A 424 14.09 -1.25 33.00
C GLY A 424 14.48 -2.52 33.78
N ILE A 425 13.63 -2.94 34.71
CA ILE A 425 13.85 -4.15 35.51
C ILE A 425 12.94 -5.27 35.01
N THR A 426 11.65 -4.97 34.84
CA THR A 426 10.65 -5.94 34.42
C THR A 426 10.59 -6.02 32.91
N ALA A 427 11.19 -7.07 32.36
CA ALA A 427 11.23 -7.32 30.92
C ALA A 427 10.02 -8.09 30.36
N SER A 428 9.09 -8.54 31.21
CA SER A 428 7.95 -9.39 30.85
C SER A 428 6.62 -8.63 30.80
N THR A 429 5.53 -9.31 30.43
CA THR A 429 4.16 -8.76 30.47
C THR A 429 3.72 -8.33 31.87
N ALA A 430 4.40 -8.77 32.93
CA ALA A 430 4.14 -8.29 34.29
C ALA A 430 4.34 -6.77 34.44
N LEU A 431 5.13 -6.15 33.56
CA LEU A 431 5.28 -4.69 33.50
C LEU A 431 3.94 -3.99 33.27
N LEU A 432 3.05 -4.58 32.48
CA LEU A 432 1.75 -3.99 32.12
C LEU A 432 0.76 -3.94 33.29
N SER A 433 1.05 -4.62 34.39
CA SER A 433 0.25 -4.59 35.63
C SER A 433 0.81 -3.66 36.71
N LYS A 434 1.99 -3.07 36.47
CA LYS A 434 2.65 -2.20 37.46
C LYS A 434 2.02 -0.82 37.51
N SER A 435 2.03 -0.21 38.69
CA SER A 435 1.64 1.19 38.83
C SER A 435 2.69 2.11 38.20
N PRO A 436 2.32 3.35 37.79
CA PRO A 436 3.29 4.34 37.35
C PRO A 436 4.41 4.57 38.37
N GLU A 437 4.11 4.48 39.67
CA GLU A 437 5.10 4.64 40.75
C GLU A 437 6.16 3.54 40.71
N GLU A 438 5.74 2.29 40.53
CA GLU A 438 6.65 1.15 40.39
C GLU A 438 7.53 1.29 39.15
N ILE A 439 6.94 1.72 38.02
CA ILE A 439 7.68 1.91 36.77
C ILE A 439 8.69 3.06 36.90
N CYS A 440 8.33 4.17 37.56
CA CYS A 440 9.25 5.27 37.87
C CYS A 440 10.48 4.78 38.65
N LYS A 441 10.26 3.91 39.66
CA LYS A 441 11.35 3.30 40.44
C LYS A 441 12.26 2.44 39.57
N GLU A 442 11.70 1.63 38.69
CA GLU A 442 12.50 0.79 37.77
C GLU A 442 13.38 1.63 36.83
N ILE A 443 12.81 2.69 36.22
CA ILE A 443 13.54 3.57 35.32
C ILE A 443 14.69 4.25 36.07
N TYR A 444 14.40 4.84 37.24
CA TYR A 444 15.39 5.57 38.04
C TYR A 444 16.50 4.66 38.56
N GLU A 445 16.17 3.46 39.05
CA GLU A 445 17.15 2.53 39.59
C GLU A 445 18.14 2.06 38.51
N VAL A 446 17.64 1.75 37.31
CA VAL A 446 18.51 1.35 36.18
C VAL A 446 19.34 2.53 35.68
N ASP A 447 18.78 3.73 35.61
CA ASP A 447 19.55 4.95 35.27
C ASP A 447 20.71 5.19 36.23
N LYS A 448 20.46 5.09 37.55
CA LYS A 448 21.51 5.20 38.56
C LYS A 448 22.59 4.14 38.36
N LEU A 449 22.20 2.88 38.15
CA LEU A 449 23.14 1.78 37.94
C LEU A 449 23.99 1.97 36.67
N LEU A 450 23.42 2.51 35.59
CA LEU A 450 24.16 2.85 34.37
C LEU A 450 25.15 3.99 34.63
N LYS A 451 24.73 5.06 35.32
CA LYS A 451 25.58 6.20 35.68
C LYS A 451 26.74 5.82 36.60
N ASP A 452 26.51 4.93 37.56
CA ASP A 452 27.56 4.39 38.44
C ASP A 452 28.63 3.62 37.64
N LYS A 453 28.30 3.15 36.43
CA LYS A 453 29.23 2.52 35.47
C LYS A 453 29.78 3.49 34.42
N GLY A 454 29.51 4.79 34.54
CA GLY A 454 29.93 5.82 33.59
C GLY A 454 29.14 5.85 32.28
N ILE A 455 27.98 5.18 32.24
CA ILE A 455 27.12 5.12 31.05
C ILE A 455 26.04 6.18 31.18
N VAL A 456 25.96 7.09 30.22
CA VAL A 456 24.94 8.13 30.14
C VAL A 456 24.04 7.84 28.95
N THR A 457 22.73 7.82 29.17
CA THR A 457 21.72 7.61 28.12
C THR A 457 20.50 8.49 28.40
N ASN A 458 19.74 8.77 27.34
CA ASN A 458 18.43 9.42 27.40
C ASN A 458 17.35 8.54 26.76
N ALA A 459 17.63 7.25 26.58
CA ALA A 459 16.74 6.31 25.93
C ALA A 459 16.23 5.28 26.93
N TYR A 460 14.90 5.15 27.02
CA TYR A 460 14.24 4.09 27.77
C TYR A 460 13.34 3.28 26.85
N MET A 461 13.48 1.95 26.87
CA MET A 461 12.55 1.02 26.22
C MET A 461 12.07 0.00 27.25
N ALA A 462 10.77 0.03 27.49
CA ALA A 462 10.10 -0.94 28.35
C ALA A 462 10.17 -2.36 27.76
N GLY A 463 9.80 -3.35 28.58
CA GLY A 463 9.78 -4.76 28.18
C GLY A 463 9.13 -4.99 26.81
N TYR A 464 9.83 -5.62 25.87
CA TYR A 464 9.34 -5.86 24.50
C TYR A 464 8.82 -4.62 23.74
N GLY A 465 9.23 -3.39 24.13
CA GLY A 465 8.74 -2.15 23.52
C GLY A 465 7.32 -1.75 23.92
N TYR A 466 6.79 -2.25 25.04
CA TYR A 466 5.47 -1.87 25.55
C TYR A 466 5.38 -0.37 25.91
N ASP A 467 4.23 0.26 25.65
CA ASP A 467 4.06 1.71 25.82
C ASP A 467 2.66 2.12 26.30
N ASN A 468 2.04 1.34 27.20
CA ASN A 468 0.72 1.69 27.73
C ASN A 468 0.71 3.03 28.51
N SER A 469 -0.49 3.51 28.84
CA SER A 469 -0.67 4.79 29.56
C SER A 469 0.11 4.88 30.88
N GLN A 470 0.30 3.76 31.59
CA GLN A 470 1.06 3.74 32.85
C GLN A 470 2.57 3.93 32.61
N ILE A 471 3.11 3.30 31.56
CA ILE A 471 4.51 3.46 31.14
C ILE A 471 4.76 4.90 30.66
N GLN A 472 3.83 5.43 29.85
CA GLN A 472 3.91 6.81 29.35
C GLN A 472 3.81 7.84 30.48
N GLU A 473 2.92 7.62 31.44
CA GLU A 473 2.80 8.47 32.64
C GLU A 473 4.06 8.42 33.50
N ALA A 474 4.58 7.21 33.75
CA ALA A 474 5.80 7.03 34.52
C ALA A 474 6.98 7.76 33.87
N LEU A 475 7.16 7.65 32.55
CA LEU A 475 8.22 8.38 31.86
C LEU A 475 8.02 9.91 31.95
N SER A 476 6.80 10.39 31.72
CA SER A 476 6.47 11.82 31.86
C SER A 476 6.76 12.33 33.27
N ALA A 477 6.52 11.51 34.30
CA ALA A 477 6.80 11.87 35.68
C ALA A 477 8.31 11.94 35.95
N VAL A 478 9.08 10.91 35.60
CA VAL A 478 10.53 10.88 35.90
C VAL A 478 11.34 11.92 35.15
N THR A 479 10.86 12.44 34.01
CA THR A 479 11.53 13.57 33.32
C THR A 479 11.46 14.90 34.10
N ASN A 480 10.67 14.98 35.17
CA ASN A 480 10.75 16.10 36.12
C ASN A 480 11.97 15.99 37.06
N ILE A 481 12.65 14.85 37.10
CA ILE A 481 13.92 14.67 37.82
C ILE A 481 15.04 15.20 36.92
N SER A 482 15.85 16.14 37.42
CA SER A 482 16.83 16.87 36.60
C SER A 482 17.82 15.97 35.86
N SER A 483 18.22 14.84 36.45
CA SER A 483 19.13 13.86 35.86
C SER A 483 18.51 13.01 34.74
N LEU A 484 17.19 13.07 34.57
CA LEU A 484 16.39 12.28 33.62
C LEU A 484 15.58 13.18 32.67
N LYS A 485 15.80 14.49 32.69
CA LYS A 485 14.98 15.50 31.98
C LYS A 485 14.79 15.23 30.49
N ASN A 486 15.79 14.62 29.85
CA ASN A 486 15.80 14.40 28.40
C ASN A 486 15.43 12.97 28.00
N TYR A 487 14.94 12.14 28.94
CA TYR A 487 14.55 10.77 28.63
C TYR A 487 13.39 10.72 27.64
N GLU A 488 13.52 9.87 26.61
CA GLU A 488 12.47 9.55 25.64
C GLU A 488 12.03 8.09 25.77
N LEU A 489 10.73 7.83 25.53
CA LEU A 489 10.15 6.49 25.52
C LEU A 489 10.31 5.94 24.12
N PHE A 490 11.09 4.87 23.97
CA PHE A 490 11.27 4.20 22.70
C PHE A 490 10.43 2.94 22.60
N THR A 491 9.88 2.74 21.41
CA THR A 491 9.41 1.45 20.91
C THR A 491 10.03 1.26 19.51
N TYR A 492 9.37 0.55 18.59
CA TYR A 492 9.92 0.27 17.28
C TYR A 492 8.86 0.27 16.18
N SER A 493 9.27 0.61 14.96
CA SER A 493 8.43 0.48 13.76
C SER A 493 8.51 -0.92 13.16
N LYS A 494 9.65 -1.62 13.36
CA LYS A 494 9.89 -2.96 12.85
C LYS A 494 10.46 -3.88 13.92
N SER A 495 10.01 -5.13 13.95
CA SER A 495 10.49 -6.19 14.83
C SER A 495 10.37 -7.53 14.10
N PRO A 496 11.39 -7.89 13.29
CA PRO A 496 11.37 -9.14 12.53
C PRO A 496 11.65 -10.37 13.41
N THR A 497 12.06 -10.18 14.67
CA THR A 497 12.35 -11.26 15.63
C THR A 497 11.15 -11.56 16.54
N ILE A 498 10.07 -12.10 15.96
CA ILE A 498 8.82 -12.44 16.68
C ILE A 498 8.58 -13.95 16.76
N ASN A 499 7.80 -14.38 17.75
CA ASN A 499 7.49 -15.79 17.99
C ASN A 499 6.84 -16.51 16.78
N LYS A 500 6.17 -15.76 15.89
CA LYS A 500 5.61 -16.28 14.64
C LYS A 500 6.66 -16.98 13.77
N TYR A 501 7.91 -16.49 13.78
CA TYR A 501 8.98 -17.01 12.95
C TYR A 501 9.97 -17.88 13.72
N LYS A 502 9.49 -18.46 14.83
CA LYS A 502 10.32 -19.32 15.66
C LYS A 502 10.89 -20.47 14.83
N ASN A 503 12.20 -20.71 14.98
CA ASN A 503 12.96 -21.74 14.27
C ASN A 503 13.07 -21.57 12.73
N MET A 504 12.68 -20.42 12.17
CA MET A 504 12.95 -20.11 10.77
C MET A 504 14.39 -19.60 10.58
N ASP A 505 14.93 -19.76 9.38
CA ASP A 505 16.23 -19.19 9.00
C ASP A 505 16.05 -17.71 8.60
N ALA A 506 17.15 -16.95 8.56
CA ALA A 506 17.12 -15.50 8.41
C ALA A 506 16.45 -15.03 7.11
N GLU A 507 16.73 -15.72 6.02
CA GLU A 507 16.21 -15.44 4.68
C GLU A 507 14.68 -15.55 4.66
N ASP A 508 14.14 -16.63 5.26
CA ASP A 508 12.69 -16.85 5.33
C ASP A 508 12.01 -15.81 6.20
N ILE A 509 12.65 -15.38 7.30
CA ILE A 509 12.15 -14.33 8.17
C ILE A 509 12.08 -13.00 7.41
N VAL A 510 13.17 -12.60 6.75
CA VAL A 510 13.23 -11.34 6.00
C VAL A 510 12.21 -11.35 4.87
N PHE A 511 12.15 -12.44 4.09
CA PHE A 511 11.17 -12.58 3.01
C PHE A 511 9.73 -12.48 3.53
N SER A 512 9.41 -13.15 4.63
CA SER A 512 8.05 -13.16 5.20
C SER A 512 7.67 -11.87 5.91
N TYR A 513 8.62 -11.21 6.59
CA TYR A 513 8.35 -10.03 7.41
C TYR A 513 8.39 -8.74 6.59
N PHE A 514 9.44 -8.53 5.81
CA PHE A 514 9.57 -7.33 5.01
C PHE A 514 8.72 -7.43 3.75
N ASN A 515 8.67 -8.60 3.08
CA ASN A 515 7.90 -8.86 1.86
C ASN A 515 8.03 -7.73 0.84
N VAL A 516 8.81 -7.95 -0.22
CA VAL A 516 8.98 -7.00 -1.32
C VAL A 516 7.69 -6.65 -2.09
N ASN A 517 6.51 -7.17 -1.75
CA ASN A 517 5.26 -6.60 -2.26
C ASN A 517 4.69 -5.48 -1.37
N SER A 518 5.13 -5.42 -0.11
CA SER A 518 4.61 -4.52 0.92
C SER A 518 5.67 -3.52 1.39
N TYR A 519 6.97 -3.82 1.17
CA TYR A 519 8.07 -3.00 1.64
C TYR A 519 9.26 -3.03 0.67
N MET A 520 9.57 -1.87 0.07
CA MET A 520 10.67 -1.73 -0.91
C MET A 520 12.01 -1.38 -0.25
N SER A 521 11.97 -0.70 0.88
CA SER A 521 13.17 -0.23 1.60
C SER A 521 12.79 0.17 3.02
N LEU A 522 13.74 0.09 3.94
CA LEU A 522 13.64 0.81 5.22
C LEU A 522 13.77 2.32 4.98
N ARG A 523 13.07 3.08 5.81
CA ARG A 523 12.95 4.53 5.68
C ARG A 523 13.83 5.23 6.70
N LYS A 524 14.13 6.50 6.43
CA LYS A 524 14.77 7.40 7.39
C LYS A 524 13.99 7.38 8.70
N GLY A 525 14.71 7.33 9.82
CA GLY A 525 14.15 7.40 11.16
C GLY A 525 13.49 6.13 11.69
N GLU A 526 13.39 5.06 10.90
CA GLU A 526 12.84 3.80 11.42
C GLU A 526 13.69 3.20 12.54
N ILE A 527 13.02 2.46 13.42
CA ILE A 527 13.64 1.74 14.52
C ILE A 527 13.34 0.25 14.33
N VAL A 528 14.39 -0.52 14.04
CA VAL A 528 14.31 -1.98 13.89
C VAL A 528 14.77 -2.64 15.18
N TYR A 529 13.91 -3.45 15.76
CA TYR A 529 14.14 -4.13 17.04
C TYR A 529 14.44 -5.61 16.87
N PHE A 530 15.58 -6.02 17.43
CA PHE A 530 16.08 -7.39 17.42
C PHE A 530 16.17 -7.96 18.84
N ARG A 531 15.62 -9.16 19.01
CA ARG A 531 15.75 -9.95 20.23
C ARG A 531 16.85 -10.98 20.06
N LEU A 532 17.73 -11.12 21.05
CA LEU A 532 18.84 -12.09 21.06
C LEU A 532 18.54 -13.33 21.93
N ASP A 533 17.28 -13.53 22.32
CA ASP A 533 16.85 -14.65 23.17
C ASP A 533 17.16 -16.00 22.50
N SER A 534 17.81 -16.92 23.23
CA SER A 534 18.26 -18.21 22.71
C SER A 534 17.15 -19.18 22.28
N ASN A 535 15.90 -18.95 22.70
CA ASN A 535 14.78 -19.86 22.46
C ASN A 535 13.90 -19.47 21.24
N LEU A 536 14.27 -18.42 20.52
CA LEU A 536 13.51 -17.94 19.34
C LEU A 536 14.00 -18.54 18.03
N PHE A 537 15.29 -18.86 17.93
CA PHE A 537 15.92 -19.15 16.65
C PHE A 537 16.44 -20.57 16.56
N LYS A 538 16.54 -21.05 15.33
CA LYS A 538 17.09 -22.37 15.00
C LYS A 538 18.59 -22.47 15.29
N SER A 539 19.30 -21.34 15.22
CA SER A 539 20.71 -21.22 15.56
C SER A 539 21.06 -19.80 16.06
N ASP A 540 22.24 -19.64 16.66
CA ASP A 540 22.72 -18.36 17.19
C ASP A 540 23.15 -17.36 16.10
N ASN A 541 23.14 -17.74 14.82
CA ASN A 541 23.55 -16.89 13.70
C ASN A 541 22.36 -16.19 13.02
N VAL A 542 21.11 -16.52 13.39
CA VAL A 542 19.93 -16.02 12.67
C VAL A 542 19.84 -14.50 12.72
N VAL A 543 20.05 -13.88 13.89
CA VAL A 543 19.97 -12.42 14.02
C VAL A 543 21.09 -11.70 13.25
N SER A 544 22.32 -12.21 13.29
CA SER A 544 23.43 -11.65 12.50
C SER A 544 23.15 -11.77 11.00
N ASN A 545 22.70 -12.93 10.52
CA ASN A 545 22.37 -13.10 9.11
C ASN A 545 21.23 -12.16 8.67
N MET A 546 20.21 -11.95 9.53
CA MET A 546 19.16 -10.97 9.27
C MET A 546 19.71 -9.55 9.16
N ILE A 547 20.64 -9.14 10.03
CA ILE A 547 21.30 -7.83 9.97
C ILE A 547 22.01 -7.65 8.62
N ASP A 548 22.77 -8.66 8.16
CA ASP A 548 23.47 -8.60 6.87
C ASP A 548 22.48 -8.41 5.71
N ILE A 549 21.43 -9.24 5.66
CA ILE A 549 20.42 -9.20 4.59
C ILE A 549 19.65 -7.86 4.62
N VAL A 550 19.15 -7.45 5.78
CA VAL A 550 18.34 -6.23 5.93
C VAL A 550 19.19 -4.99 5.62
N THR A 551 20.42 -4.92 6.13
CA THR A 551 21.32 -3.79 5.87
C THR A 551 21.62 -3.66 4.38
N LYS A 552 21.99 -4.77 3.71
CA LYS A 552 22.32 -4.73 2.28
C LYS A 552 21.13 -4.41 1.40
N ASN A 553 19.97 -5.03 1.65
CA ASN A 553 18.85 -5.03 0.71
C ASN A 553 17.79 -3.97 0.99
N TYR A 554 17.72 -3.45 2.23
CA TYR A 554 16.68 -2.49 2.63
C TYR A 554 17.25 -1.18 3.19
N VAL A 555 18.56 -1.09 3.49
CA VAL A 555 19.19 0.14 4.00
C VAL A 555 20.17 0.73 2.99
N GLN A 556 21.13 -0.07 2.53
CA GLN A 556 22.12 0.35 1.53
C GLN A 556 21.50 0.39 0.14
N ASN A 557 20.58 -0.53 -0.14
CA ASN A 557 19.77 -0.59 -1.35
C ASN A 557 18.29 -0.67 -0.98
N GLY A 558 17.43 -0.50 -1.97
CA GLY A 558 16.03 -0.87 -1.92
C GLY A 558 15.57 -1.44 -3.25
N TYR A 559 14.37 -1.98 -3.29
CA TYR A 559 13.81 -2.63 -4.46
C TYR A 559 12.95 -1.68 -5.29
N VAL A 560 12.88 -1.95 -6.59
CA VAL A 560 12.05 -1.24 -7.57
C VAL A 560 11.55 -2.23 -8.63
N ASN A 561 10.44 -1.89 -9.29
CA ASN A 561 9.84 -2.68 -10.34
C ASN A 561 10.29 -2.18 -11.71
N LYS A 562 10.98 -3.04 -12.46
CA LYS A 562 11.44 -2.74 -13.82
C LYS A 562 10.53 -3.43 -14.84
N TYR A 563 9.96 -2.64 -15.76
CA TYR A 563 9.10 -3.20 -16.79
C TYR A 563 9.88 -4.05 -17.80
N ASN A 564 9.32 -5.22 -18.12
CA ASN A 564 9.82 -6.13 -19.14
C ASN A 564 8.78 -6.29 -20.25
N GLU A 565 9.04 -5.65 -21.40
CA GLU A 565 8.14 -5.68 -22.55
C GLU A 565 7.93 -7.10 -23.11
N LYS A 566 8.93 -7.99 -23.03
CA LYS A 566 8.82 -9.35 -23.57
C LYS A 566 7.81 -10.20 -22.79
N SER A 567 7.78 -10.06 -21.47
CA SER A 567 6.84 -10.76 -20.60
C SER A 567 5.58 -9.95 -20.30
N ASN A 568 5.54 -8.66 -20.67
CA ASN A 568 4.52 -7.71 -20.26
C ASN A 568 4.28 -7.74 -18.74
N SER A 569 5.37 -7.82 -17.97
CA SER A 569 5.35 -7.92 -16.51
C SER A 569 6.49 -7.09 -15.92
N TYR A 570 6.46 -6.88 -14.60
CA TYR A 570 7.57 -6.26 -13.88
C TYR A 570 8.52 -7.31 -13.32
N SER A 571 9.82 -7.01 -13.34
CA SER A 571 10.85 -7.73 -12.60
C SER A 571 11.36 -6.87 -11.46
N LEU A 572 11.66 -7.50 -10.33
CA LEU A 572 12.20 -6.81 -9.17
C LEU A 572 13.71 -6.56 -9.38
N GLU A 573 14.12 -5.31 -9.23
CA GLU A 573 15.50 -4.85 -9.34
C GLU A 573 15.88 -4.07 -8.07
N GLN A 574 17.17 -3.78 -7.90
CA GLN A 574 17.65 -2.98 -6.76
C GLN A 574 18.24 -1.65 -7.22
N LYS A 575 18.07 -0.63 -6.39
CA LYS A 575 18.66 0.70 -6.52
C LYS A 575 19.33 1.12 -5.21
N PRO A 576 20.45 1.86 -5.27
CA PRO A 576 21.15 2.31 -4.08
C PRO A 576 20.35 3.37 -3.31
N LEU A 577 20.38 3.27 -1.98
CA LEU A 577 19.83 4.26 -1.05
C LEU A 577 20.93 4.98 -0.26
N GLY A 578 21.97 4.22 0.12
CA GLY A 578 23.10 4.75 0.89
C GLY A 578 22.72 5.25 2.28
N TYR A 579 21.69 4.69 2.92
CA TYR A 579 21.35 5.07 4.29
C TYR A 579 22.33 4.46 5.29
N SER A 580 22.49 5.14 6.43
CA SER A 580 23.32 4.67 7.53
C SER A 580 22.47 4.10 8.67
N VAL A 581 23.01 3.15 9.41
CA VAL A 581 22.41 2.70 10.67
C VAL A 581 23.25 3.24 11.82
N VAL A 582 22.63 4.11 12.62
CA VAL A 582 23.25 4.85 13.72
C VAL A 582 22.57 4.51 15.05
N THR A 583 23.15 4.97 16.16
CA THR A 583 22.52 4.73 17.48
C THR A 583 21.31 5.65 17.67
N LEU A 584 20.43 5.32 18.62
CA LEU A 584 19.28 6.17 18.94
C LEU A 584 19.74 7.55 19.40
N GLY A 585 20.80 7.61 20.22
CA GLY A 585 21.40 8.84 20.69
C GLY A 585 21.87 9.77 19.57
N ASP A 586 22.37 9.24 18.45
CA ASP A 586 22.78 10.05 17.29
C ASP A 586 21.57 10.72 16.61
N LEU A 587 20.48 9.96 16.43
CA LEU A 587 19.23 10.51 15.92
C LEU A 587 18.61 11.51 16.91
N GLN A 588 18.62 11.22 18.21
CA GLN A 588 18.04 12.07 19.25
C GLN A 588 18.64 13.47 19.30
N LYS A 589 19.97 13.59 19.09
CA LYS A 589 20.73 14.84 19.26
C LYS A 589 20.66 15.78 18.06
N THR A 590 20.16 15.30 16.92
CA THR A 590 20.27 16.02 15.65
C THR A 590 18.91 16.58 15.26
N PHE A 591 18.73 17.89 15.41
CA PHE A 591 17.51 18.62 15.05
C PHE A 591 17.69 19.36 13.72
N GLU A 592 16.62 19.39 12.92
CA GLU A 592 16.62 20.08 11.65
C GLU A 592 16.75 21.60 11.85
N ASN A 593 17.62 22.22 11.07
CA ASN A 593 17.76 23.67 10.97
C ASN A 593 18.17 24.08 9.55
N SER A 594 18.30 25.39 9.31
CA SER A 594 18.62 25.93 7.97
C SER A 594 19.92 25.41 7.35
N SER A 595 20.84 24.86 8.15
CA SER A 595 22.15 24.36 7.71
C SER A 595 22.35 22.85 7.93
N GLN A 596 21.38 22.15 8.52
CA GLN A 596 21.54 20.76 8.94
C GLN A 596 20.23 19.98 8.86
N LEU A 597 20.26 18.83 8.17
CA LEU A 597 19.17 17.85 8.17
C LEU A 597 19.05 17.22 9.56
N GLY A 598 17.84 16.96 10.01
CA GLY A 598 17.63 16.51 11.38
C GLY A 598 16.19 16.13 11.71
N ARG A 599 15.94 15.94 13.00
CA ARG A 599 14.60 15.72 13.56
C ARG A 599 13.74 16.96 13.37
N TYR A 600 12.48 16.74 13.01
CA TYR A 600 11.46 17.76 12.91
C TYR A 600 10.18 17.32 13.64
N ASN A 601 9.23 18.25 13.79
CA ASN A 601 7.95 17.96 14.43
C ASN A 601 6.83 17.95 13.40
N ILE A 602 5.95 16.96 13.48
CA ILE A 602 4.66 17.00 12.79
C ILE A 602 3.81 18.11 13.42
N ILE A 603 3.25 18.97 12.58
CA ILE A 603 2.40 20.08 12.98
C ILE A 603 1.06 19.51 13.41
N LYS A 604 0.74 19.63 14.70
CA LYS A 604 -0.48 19.04 15.28
C LYS A 604 -1.77 19.74 14.85
N ASN A 605 -1.71 21.05 14.62
CA ASN A 605 -2.86 21.89 14.25
C ASN A 605 -2.51 22.73 13.00
N PRO A 606 -2.34 22.10 11.83
CA PRO A 606 -2.07 22.83 10.60
C PRO A 606 -3.27 23.72 10.25
N VAL A 607 -3.02 24.86 9.59
CA VAL A 607 -4.11 25.71 9.07
C VAL A 607 -4.84 24.93 7.98
N PRO A 608 -6.13 24.60 8.14
CA PRO A 608 -6.82 23.74 7.17
C PRO A 608 -7.04 24.46 5.85
N MET A 609 -7.25 23.69 4.79
CA MET A 609 -7.56 24.25 3.47
C MET A 609 -8.84 25.11 3.52
N LYS A 610 -8.72 26.35 3.05
CA LYS A 610 -9.86 27.29 2.99
C LYS A 610 -10.68 27.04 1.74
N LYS A 611 -11.92 26.58 1.93
CA LYS A 611 -12.91 26.39 0.85
C LYS A 611 -13.35 27.71 0.23
N ARG A 612 -13.78 27.63 -1.02
CA ARG A 612 -14.46 28.70 -1.78
C ARG A 612 -15.94 28.37 -1.92
N ASN A 613 -16.74 29.37 -2.30
CA ASN A 613 -18.10 29.09 -2.73
C ASN A 613 -18.10 28.45 -4.14
N TYR A 614 -19.20 27.82 -4.49
CA TYR A 614 -19.29 27.08 -5.75
C TYR A 614 -19.24 27.97 -6.99
N GLU A 615 -19.82 29.18 -6.95
CA GLU A 615 -19.79 30.09 -8.09
C GLU A 615 -18.36 30.57 -8.41
N ASP A 616 -17.58 30.91 -7.38
CA ASP A 616 -16.16 31.23 -7.53
C ASP A 616 -15.39 30.04 -8.11
N ALA A 617 -15.73 28.81 -7.69
CA ALA A 617 -15.11 27.60 -8.22
C ALA A 617 -15.42 27.38 -9.71
N LEU A 618 -16.65 27.68 -10.14
CA LEU A 618 -17.06 27.63 -11.54
C LEU A 618 -16.34 28.68 -12.41
N GLU A 619 -16.05 29.87 -11.87
CA GLU A 619 -15.25 30.86 -12.60
C GLU A 619 -13.76 30.48 -12.65
N MET A 620 -13.21 29.94 -11.56
CA MET A 620 -11.82 29.48 -11.51
C MET A 620 -11.57 28.32 -12.48
N MET A 621 -12.49 27.37 -12.64
CA MET A 621 -12.26 26.25 -13.57
C MET A 621 -12.06 26.71 -15.02
N LYS A 622 -12.63 27.84 -15.42
CA LYS A 622 -12.49 28.38 -16.78
C LYS A 622 -11.11 28.97 -17.04
N THR A 623 -10.36 29.34 -16.00
CA THR A 623 -9.13 30.16 -16.12
C THR A 623 -7.90 29.52 -15.46
N ASN A 624 -8.10 28.63 -14.50
CA ASN A 624 -7.04 28.05 -13.66
C ASN A 624 -6.86 26.53 -13.87
N TYR A 625 -7.53 25.96 -14.87
CA TYR A 625 -7.23 24.62 -15.36
C TYR A 625 -6.14 24.71 -16.44
N ILE A 626 -5.04 23.95 -16.27
CA ILE A 626 -3.98 23.78 -17.27
C ILE A 626 -4.15 22.38 -17.84
N GLY A 627 -4.63 22.32 -19.08
CA GLY A 627 -5.28 21.11 -19.60
C GLY A 627 -4.37 20.08 -20.25
N ASN A 628 -4.99 19.21 -21.04
CA ASN A 628 -4.33 18.30 -21.96
C ASN A 628 -5.30 18.01 -23.12
N VAL A 629 -4.77 17.78 -24.32
CA VAL A 629 -5.56 17.57 -25.54
C VAL A 629 -6.41 16.31 -25.51
N ASP A 630 -6.01 15.32 -24.71
CA ASP A 630 -6.66 14.01 -24.60
C ASP A 630 -7.80 13.99 -23.57
N VAL A 631 -8.08 15.12 -22.93
CA VAL A 631 -9.11 15.21 -21.89
C VAL A 631 -10.50 15.29 -22.50
N ASP A 632 -11.39 14.40 -22.05
CA ASP A 632 -12.81 14.44 -22.40
C ASP A 632 -13.50 15.60 -21.67
N THR A 633 -13.99 16.57 -22.43
CA THR A 633 -14.77 17.71 -21.93
C THR A 633 -16.25 17.63 -22.33
N SER A 634 -16.77 16.46 -22.68
CA SER A 634 -18.13 16.30 -23.22
C SER A 634 -19.24 16.80 -22.28
N ASP A 635 -19.03 16.70 -20.98
CA ASP A 635 -19.96 17.11 -19.91
C ASP A 635 -19.88 18.61 -19.53
N PHE A 636 -19.01 19.37 -20.19
CA PHE A 636 -18.90 20.82 -20.02
C PHE A 636 -19.83 21.57 -20.97
N THR A 637 -20.26 22.77 -20.58
CA THR A 637 -21.01 23.67 -21.48
C THR A 637 -20.12 24.20 -22.61
N GLU A 638 -20.71 24.63 -23.73
CA GLU A 638 -19.94 25.20 -24.85
C GLU A 638 -19.14 26.45 -24.45
N GLN A 639 -19.69 27.27 -23.56
CA GLN A 639 -18.98 28.42 -23.03
C GLN A 639 -17.74 27.99 -22.21
N GLU A 640 -17.88 27.02 -21.31
CA GLU A 640 -16.75 26.49 -20.53
C GLU A 640 -15.70 25.85 -21.44
N LYS A 641 -16.11 25.03 -22.41
CA LYS A 641 -15.21 24.40 -23.39
C LYS A 641 -14.38 25.40 -24.20
N SER A 642 -14.91 26.60 -24.43
CA SER A 642 -14.24 27.66 -25.19
C SER A 642 -13.19 28.41 -24.38
N LEU A 643 -13.27 28.35 -23.04
CA LEU A 643 -12.37 29.03 -22.12
C LEU A 643 -11.34 28.11 -21.49
N LEU A 644 -11.69 26.83 -21.27
CA LEU A 644 -10.78 25.83 -20.72
C LEU A 644 -9.52 25.70 -21.58
N ASP A 645 -8.36 25.75 -20.92
CA ASP A 645 -7.12 25.36 -21.58
C ASP A 645 -7.18 23.87 -21.95
N LYS A 646 -6.86 23.57 -23.20
CA LYS A 646 -6.72 22.21 -23.75
C LYS A 646 -5.29 21.93 -24.19
N GLY A 647 -4.43 22.94 -24.19
CA GLY A 647 -3.05 22.84 -24.65
C GLY A 647 -2.10 22.33 -23.58
N GLY A 648 -2.36 22.59 -22.30
CA GLY A 648 -1.55 22.09 -21.19
C GLY A 648 -0.20 22.75 -21.01
N THR A 649 0.00 23.89 -21.69
CA THR A 649 1.23 24.70 -21.62
C THR A 649 1.01 25.95 -20.79
N ILE A 650 2.03 26.40 -20.08
CA ILE A 650 2.01 27.66 -19.33
C ILE A 650 2.52 28.81 -20.22
N ASP A 651 1.88 29.97 -20.11
CA ASP A 651 2.37 31.18 -20.76
C ASP A 651 3.61 31.72 -20.06
N THR A 652 4.74 31.62 -20.75
CA THR A 652 6.07 32.03 -20.29
C THR A 652 6.52 33.34 -20.92
N LYS A 653 5.61 34.09 -21.54
CA LYS A 653 5.91 35.34 -22.27
C LYS A 653 6.96 35.17 -23.37
N GLY A 654 6.98 33.99 -23.98
CA GLY A 654 7.87 33.63 -25.09
C GLY A 654 9.16 32.90 -24.69
N GLU A 655 9.41 32.62 -23.42
CA GLU A 655 10.55 31.80 -23.00
C GLU A 655 10.32 30.29 -23.29
N ASN A 656 11.37 29.56 -23.66
CA ASN A 656 11.35 28.10 -23.71
C ASN A 656 11.57 27.52 -22.30
N VAL A 657 10.49 27.15 -21.62
CA VAL A 657 10.55 26.63 -20.24
C VAL A 657 10.05 25.19 -20.20
N ILE A 658 10.65 24.38 -19.33
CA ILE A 658 10.18 23.03 -19.00
C ILE A 658 9.96 22.94 -17.50
N PHE A 659 8.77 22.47 -17.14
CA PHE A 659 8.36 22.11 -15.78
C PHE A 659 8.32 20.58 -15.70
N PHE A 660 9.34 19.99 -15.07
CA PHE A 660 9.32 18.56 -14.76
C PHE A 660 8.43 18.31 -13.56
N THR A 661 7.46 17.42 -13.74
CA THR A 661 6.46 17.08 -12.73
C THR A 661 6.38 15.58 -12.50
N PHE A 662 6.19 15.18 -11.25
CA PHE A 662 6.29 13.77 -10.82
C PHE A 662 5.05 13.34 -10.04
N ASP A 663 4.34 12.34 -10.53
CA ASP A 663 3.06 11.88 -9.98
C ASP A 663 3.17 10.61 -9.15
N ASP A 664 2.09 10.35 -8.41
CA ASP A 664 1.85 9.20 -7.54
C ASP A 664 2.61 9.23 -6.21
N TRP A 665 3.21 8.09 -5.86
CA TRP A 665 4.03 7.86 -4.70
C TRP A 665 4.82 6.56 -4.88
N GLY A 666 6.11 6.58 -4.57
CA GLY A 666 6.96 5.40 -4.50
C GLY A 666 7.81 5.42 -3.24
N GLY A 667 8.64 4.40 -3.09
CA GLY A 667 9.61 4.31 -2.02
C GLY A 667 10.80 5.25 -2.21
N ASP A 668 11.62 5.34 -1.16
CA ASP A 668 12.90 6.04 -1.16
C ASP A 668 13.80 5.73 -2.38
N PRO A 669 13.87 4.49 -2.96
CA PRO A 669 14.79 4.19 -4.05
C PRO A 669 14.53 4.98 -5.33
N VAL A 670 13.26 5.16 -5.73
CA VAL A 670 12.91 5.92 -6.94
C VAL A 670 12.99 7.41 -6.68
N VAL A 671 12.37 7.86 -5.58
CA VAL A 671 12.25 9.29 -5.28
C VAL A 671 13.62 9.92 -5.01
N ASN A 672 14.51 9.25 -4.27
CA ASN A 672 15.84 9.80 -4.01
C ASN A 672 16.68 9.94 -5.28
N GLU A 673 16.62 9.00 -6.23
CA GLU A 673 17.36 9.14 -7.48
C GLU A 673 16.87 10.34 -8.31
N ILE A 674 15.55 10.58 -8.34
CA ILE A 674 14.99 11.78 -8.99
C ILE A 674 15.55 13.03 -8.31
N LEU A 675 15.53 13.10 -6.98
CA LEU A 675 16.07 14.23 -6.21
C LEU A 675 17.57 14.41 -6.44
N ASP A 676 18.36 13.33 -6.47
CA ASP A 676 19.80 13.38 -6.71
C ASP A 676 20.12 13.95 -8.10
N VAL A 677 19.34 13.58 -9.12
CA VAL A 677 19.47 14.14 -10.48
C VAL A 677 19.09 15.63 -10.52
N LEU A 678 17.96 16.01 -9.91
CA LEU A 678 17.56 17.42 -9.81
C LEU A 678 18.64 18.27 -9.11
N ASN A 679 19.20 17.76 -8.01
CA ASN A 679 20.29 18.39 -7.27
C ASN A 679 21.59 18.50 -8.07
N LYS A 680 21.98 17.42 -8.76
CA LYS A 680 23.17 17.39 -9.64
C LYS A 680 23.10 18.52 -10.67
N HIS A 681 21.92 18.74 -11.25
CA HIS A 681 21.67 19.76 -12.26
C HIS A 681 21.27 21.13 -11.68
N LYS A 682 21.15 21.26 -10.35
CA LYS A 682 20.74 22.49 -9.65
C LYS A 682 19.41 23.05 -10.15
N VAL A 683 18.45 22.17 -10.37
CA VAL A 683 17.09 22.49 -10.81
C VAL A 683 16.08 21.92 -9.83
N GLN A 684 14.87 22.46 -9.84
CA GLN A 684 13.75 21.93 -9.05
C GLN A 684 12.61 21.47 -9.97
N GLY A 685 11.74 20.60 -9.44
CA GLY A 685 10.52 20.15 -10.09
C GLY A 685 9.29 20.34 -9.21
N THR A 686 8.17 19.77 -9.64
CA THR A 686 6.92 19.75 -8.87
C THR A 686 6.39 18.33 -8.70
N PHE A 687 6.12 17.91 -7.47
CA PHE A 687 5.67 16.56 -7.13
C PHE A 687 4.19 16.58 -6.78
N PHE A 688 3.36 15.78 -7.45
CA PHE A 688 1.96 15.61 -7.09
C PHE A 688 1.80 14.31 -6.31
N VAL A 689 1.47 14.46 -5.02
CA VAL A 689 1.59 13.39 -4.03
C VAL A 689 0.23 12.76 -3.74
N ILE A 690 0.18 11.42 -3.72
CA ILE A 690 -0.94 10.68 -3.12
C ILE A 690 -0.81 10.75 -1.59
N ALA A 691 -1.60 11.64 -0.96
CA ALA A 691 -1.37 12.04 0.42
C ALA A 691 -1.56 10.92 1.47
N LYS A 692 -2.30 9.86 1.15
CA LYS A 692 -2.41 8.70 2.06
C LYS A 692 -1.04 8.08 2.38
N ASN A 693 -0.08 8.14 1.45
CA ASN A 693 1.24 7.57 1.65
C ASN A 693 2.17 8.44 2.51
N VAL A 694 1.70 9.57 3.02
CA VAL A 694 2.43 10.43 3.96
C VAL A 694 1.64 10.68 5.25
N ASP A 695 0.37 10.26 5.30
CA ASP A 695 -0.49 10.33 6.48
C ASP A 695 -0.04 9.28 7.51
N ILE A 696 0.52 9.75 8.62
CA ILE A 696 0.94 8.92 9.76
C ILE A 696 -0.23 8.16 10.41
N ASN A 697 -1.47 8.57 10.14
CA ASN A 697 -2.69 7.95 10.64
C ASN A 697 -3.40 7.07 9.58
N SER A 698 -2.82 6.89 8.39
CA SER A 698 -3.42 6.10 7.31
C SER A 698 -3.53 4.60 7.61
N GLY A 699 -2.74 4.09 8.56
CA GLY A 699 -2.59 2.65 8.82
C GLY A 699 -1.78 1.90 7.76
N ILE A 700 -1.20 2.62 6.78
CA ILE A 700 -0.29 2.05 5.80
C ILE A 700 1.08 1.81 6.45
N SER A 701 1.61 0.59 6.30
CA SER A 701 2.86 0.16 6.93
C SER A 701 4.12 0.87 6.41
N ASN A 702 4.03 1.51 5.25
CA ASN A 702 5.10 2.26 4.59
C ASN A 702 4.79 3.75 4.37
N ALA A 703 3.80 4.36 5.05
CA ALA A 703 3.53 5.80 4.96
C ALA A 703 4.72 6.68 5.40
N ASN A 704 5.29 7.48 4.50
CA ASN A 704 6.62 8.08 4.66
C ASN A 704 6.61 9.63 4.66
N PRO A 705 6.28 10.27 5.81
CA PRO A 705 6.35 11.73 5.93
C PRO A 705 7.79 12.27 5.80
N ASN A 706 8.81 11.47 6.16
CA ASN A 706 10.22 11.87 6.07
C ASN A 706 10.65 12.09 4.62
N LEU A 707 10.15 11.29 3.68
CA LEU A 707 10.40 11.45 2.25
C LEU A 707 9.70 12.69 1.69
N LEU A 708 8.45 12.95 2.09
CA LEU A 708 7.75 14.20 1.72
C LEU A 708 8.52 15.44 2.17
N ARG A 709 8.96 15.46 3.44
CA ARG A 709 9.76 16.57 3.95
C ARG A 709 11.11 16.69 3.24
N THR A 710 11.71 15.56 2.85
CA THR A 710 12.92 15.57 2.02
C THR A 710 12.66 16.27 0.68
N ILE A 711 11.59 15.93 -0.05
CA ILE A 711 11.22 16.58 -1.32
C ILE A 711 11.11 18.10 -1.12
N ALA A 712 10.43 18.53 -0.06
CA ALA A 712 10.24 19.94 0.29
C ALA A 712 11.56 20.68 0.58
N LEU A 713 12.43 20.10 1.42
CA LEU A 713 13.72 20.72 1.74
C LEU A 713 14.68 20.84 0.55
N ASN A 714 14.47 20.04 -0.50
CA ASN A 714 15.19 20.19 -1.77
C ASN A 714 14.62 21.35 -2.64
N GLY A 715 13.69 22.13 -2.11
CA GLY A 715 13.14 23.35 -2.74
C GLY A 715 12.08 23.09 -3.81
N ASN A 716 11.66 21.83 -3.97
CA ASN A 716 10.63 21.42 -4.93
C ASN A 716 9.24 21.88 -4.49
N ASP A 717 8.37 22.08 -5.46
CA ASP A 717 6.94 22.29 -5.19
C ASP A 717 6.25 20.95 -4.95
N ILE A 718 5.25 20.96 -4.08
CA ILE A 718 4.43 19.79 -3.75
C ILE A 718 2.96 20.18 -3.93
N GLY A 719 2.29 19.45 -4.81
CA GLY A 719 0.85 19.52 -5.04
C GLY A 719 0.17 18.20 -4.68
N SER A 720 -1.15 18.20 -4.74
CA SER A 720 -1.99 17.05 -4.42
C SER A 720 -2.28 16.20 -5.66
N HIS A 721 -2.11 14.89 -5.54
CA HIS A 721 -2.66 13.88 -6.45
C HIS A 721 -3.83 13.13 -5.78
N ASN A 722 -4.61 13.88 -4.98
CA ASN A 722 -5.67 13.38 -4.12
C ASN A 722 -5.17 12.54 -2.92
N TYR A 723 -6.08 12.13 -2.03
CA TYR A 723 -5.68 11.36 -0.84
C TYR A 723 -5.50 9.87 -1.17
N ASN A 724 -6.46 9.20 -1.82
CA ASN A 724 -6.36 7.79 -2.24
C ASN A 724 -6.27 7.62 -3.77
N HIS A 725 -5.85 8.64 -4.53
CA HIS A 725 -5.88 8.62 -6.00
C HIS A 725 -7.33 8.56 -6.58
N GLU A 726 -8.31 9.14 -5.90
CA GLU A 726 -9.70 9.15 -6.37
C GLU A 726 -9.89 9.98 -7.64
N LEU A 727 -10.66 9.44 -8.58
CA LEU A 727 -11.02 10.08 -9.84
C LEU A 727 -11.99 11.25 -9.62
N LEU A 728 -11.99 12.20 -10.56
CA LEU A 728 -12.91 13.35 -10.52
C LEU A 728 -14.36 12.97 -10.86
N GLY A 729 -14.61 11.74 -11.31
CA GLY A 729 -15.97 11.20 -11.50
C GLY A 729 -16.62 10.66 -10.22
N THR A 730 -15.89 10.62 -9.11
CA THR A 730 -16.42 10.21 -7.80
C THR A 730 -17.47 11.20 -7.28
N ASN A 731 -18.29 10.78 -6.32
CA ASN A 731 -19.26 11.65 -5.66
C ASN A 731 -18.61 12.96 -5.16
N ARG A 732 -19.21 14.11 -5.49
CA ARG A 732 -18.69 15.46 -5.18
C ARG A 732 -18.39 15.68 -3.69
N GLU A 733 -19.24 15.18 -2.79
CA GLU A 733 -19.05 15.35 -1.34
C GLU A 733 -17.85 14.53 -0.83
N GLU A 734 -17.75 13.28 -1.28
CA GLU A 734 -16.63 12.40 -0.94
C GLU A 734 -15.32 12.93 -1.52
N LEU A 735 -15.35 13.38 -2.77
CA LEU A 735 -14.21 14.02 -3.43
C LEU A 735 -13.77 15.27 -2.67
N GLY A 736 -14.70 16.15 -2.30
CA GLY A 736 -14.39 17.36 -1.51
C GLY A 736 -13.76 17.05 -0.15
N LYS A 737 -14.20 16.00 0.54
CA LYS A 737 -13.59 15.54 1.79
C LYS A 737 -12.16 15.02 1.55
N SER A 738 -11.97 14.21 0.52
CA SER A 738 -10.66 13.64 0.15
C SER A 738 -9.65 14.73 -0.25
N LEU A 739 -10.10 15.69 -1.05
CA LEU A 739 -9.32 16.84 -1.51
C LEU A 739 -8.80 17.71 -0.37
N VAL A 740 -9.64 18.05 0.60
CA VAL A 740 -9.25 18.80 1.80
C VAL A 740 -8.31 17.98 2.67
N LYS A 741 -8.65 16.70 2.91
CA LYS A 741 -7.80 15.81 3.70
C LYS A 741 -6.39 15.70 3.11
N SER A 742 -6.29 15.58 1.79
CA SER A 742 -5.01 15.50 1.08
C SER A 742 -4.11 16.69 1.40
N TYR A 743 -4.65 17.91 1.29
CA TYR A 743 -3.92 19.14 1.61
C TYR A 743 -3.54 19.18 3.10
N ASP A 744 -4.49 18.93 4.00
CA ASP A 744 -4.27 19.07 5.44
C ASP A 744 -3.20 18.08 5.96
N VAL A 745 -3.18 16.85 5.44
CA VAL A 745 -2.15 15.86 5.74
C VAL A 745 -0.77 16.38 5.31
N MET A 746 -0.61 16.82 4.07
CA MET A 746 0.68 17.35 3.61
C MET A 746 1.08 18.59 4.40
N ASN A 747 0.11 19.48 4.70
CA ASN A 747 0.33 20.66 5.52
C ASN A 747 0.80 20.32 6.94
N SER A 748 0.39 19.19 7.50
CA SER A 748 0.89 18.73 8.80
C SER A 748 2.38 18.37 8.80
N VAL A 749 2.94 18.01 7.65
CA VAL A 749 4.33 17.55 7.51
C VAL A 749 5.27 18.65 7.01
N ILE A 750 4.78 19.51 6.10
CA ILE A 750 5.59 20.50 5.37
C ILE A 750 4.99 21.91 5.38
N GLY A 751 3.95 22.17 6.18
CA GLY A 751 3.28 23.47 6.22
C GLY A 751 4.12 24.62 6.80
N ASP A 752 5.25 24.29 7.42
CA ASP A 752 6.28 25.25 7.85
C ASP A 752 7.27 25.61 6.71
N LEU A 753 7.13 25.00 5.53
CA LEU A 753 7.97 25.21 4.35
C LEU A 753 7.15 25.83 3.21
N ASP A 754 7.80 26.59 2.32
CA ASP A 754 7.14 27.19 1.14
C ASP A 754 6.89 26.18 0.00
N SER A 755 7.09 24.87 0.23
CA SER A 755 6.95 23.85 -0.81
C SER A 755 5.50 23.43 -1.09
N LEU A 756 4.61 23.50 -0.10
CA LEU A 756 3.22 23.07 -0.30
C LEU A 756 2.45 24.12 -1.10
N LYS A 757 1.97 23.75 -2.28
CA LYS A 757 1.19 24.62 -3.16
C LYS A 757 -0.25 24.12 -3.25
N GLN A 758 -1.17 25.06 -3.47
CA GLN A 758 -2.58 24.74 -3.75
C GLN A 758 -2.76 24.22 -5.19
N TYR A 759 -1.86 23.34 -5.63
CA TYR A 759 -1.90 22.69 -6.94
C TYR A 759 -2.50 21.30 -6.80
N PHE A 760 -3.33 20.94 -7.77
CA PHE A 760 -3.93 19.62 -7.86
C PHE A 760 -3.67 19.04 -9.25
N ARG A 761 -3.45 17.73 -9.32
CA ARG A 761 -3.44 16.99 -10.59
C ARG A 761 -4.52 15.92 -10.58
N PRO A 762 -5.45 15.93 -11.56
CA PRO A 762 -6.43 14.87 -11.72
C PRO A 762 -5.78 13.50 -11.99
N PRO A 763 -6.10 12.46 -11.20
CA PRO A 763 -5.73 11.09 -11.51
C PRO A 763 -6.18 10.65 -12.91
N THR A 764 -5.31 9.93 -13.64
CA THR A 764 -5.59 9.28 -14.94
C THR A 764 -6.06 10.20 -16.08
N LEU A 765 -5.88 11.53 -15.96
CA LEU A 765 -6.43 12.54 -16.88
C LEU A 765 -7.97 12.54 -17.02
N ILE A 766 -8.68 11.77 -16.20
CA ILE A 766 -10.15 11.78 -16.19
C ILE A 766 -10.62 13.09 -15.56
N LEU A 767 -11.30 13.90 -16.37
CA LEU A 767 -11.91 15.16 -15.97
C LEU A 767 -13.44 15.02 -16.02
N LYS A 768 -14.11 15.59 -15.03
CA LYS A 768 -15.56 15.80 -15.02
C LYS A 768 -15.84 17.21 -14.54
N ARG A 769 -16.86 17.86 -15.08
CA ARG A 769 -17.22 19.25 -14.77
C ARG A 769 -17.42 19.45 -13.26
N GLU A 770 -18.27 18.63 -12.64
CA GLU A 770 -18.54 18.72 -11.20
C GLU A 770 -17.32 18.36 -10.35
N GLY A 771 -16.49 17.41 -10.80
CA GLY A 771 -15.26 17.05 -10.11
C GLY A 771 -14.24 18.18 -10.13
N LEU A 772 -14.07 18.84 -11.28
CA LEU A 772 -13.19 19.99 -11.41
C LEU A 772 -13.70 21.18 -10.58
N ALA A 773 -15.02 21.42 -10.54
CA ALA A 773 -15.60 22.42 -9.65
C ALA A 773 -15.33 22.07 -8.17
N ALA A 774 -15.43 20.81 -7.77
CA ALA A 774 -15.11 20.36 -6.41
C ALA A 774 -13.65 20.63 -6.02
N VAL A 775 -12.70 20.50 -6.97
CA VAL A 775 -11.28 20.84 -6.77
C VAL A 775 -11.13 22.31 -6.39
N PHE A 776 -11.69 23.23 -7.17
CA PHE A 776 -11.57 24.66 -6.89
C PHE A 776 -12.40 25.12 -5.68
N GLU A 777 -13.57 24.51 -5.45
CA GLU A 777 -14.40 24.73 -4.27
C GLU A 777 -13.66 24.31 -2.99
N SER A 778 -12.89 23.22 -3.06
CA SER A 778 -12.15 22.73 -1.90
C SER A 778 -11.04 23.68 -1.46
N GLY A 779 -10.52 24.54 -2.35
CA GLY A 779 -9.48 25.52 -2.02
C GLY A 779 -8.26 25.46 -2.95
N TYR A 780 -8.16 24.49 -3.85
CA TYR A 780 -7.07 24.43 -4.82
C TYR A 780 -7.11 25.63 -5.77
N LYS A 781 -5.93 26.14 -6.13
CA LYS A 781 -5.77 27.31 -6.97
C LYS A 781 -5.57 26.95 -8.43
N TYR A 782 -4.90 25.84 -8.72
CA TYR A 782 -4.70 25.33 -10.07
C TYR A 782 -4.97 23.82 -10.13
N SER A 783 -5.58 23.38 -11.23
CA SER A 783 -5.69 21.97 -11.60
C SER A 783 -4.88 21.74 -12.88
N ILE A 784 -3.91 20.81 -12.86
CA ILE A 784 -2.79 20.78 -13.81
C ILE A 784 -2.63 19.38 -14.40
N SER A 785 -3.01 19.19 -15.66
CA SER A 785 -2.83 17.94 -16.42
C SER A 785 -1.53 17.93 -17.23
N GLY A 786 -1.12 19.09 -17.78
CA GLY A 786 0.12 19.24 -18.54
C GLY A 786 0.08 18.66 -19.96
N ASN A 787 1.00 19.08 -20.81
CA ASN A 787 0.96 18.78 -22.25
C ASN A 787 1.75 17.52 -22.68
N ILE A 788 2.66 17.01 -21.87
CA ILE A 788 3.52 15.86 -22.22
C ILE A 788 3.40 14.79 -21.15
N SER A 789 2.85 13.61 -21.48
CA SER A 789 2.75 12.47 -20.54
C SER A 789 3.62 11.30 -20.98
N THR A 790 4.67 11.00 -20.21
CA THR A 790 5.78 10.13 -20.64
C THR A 790 5.50 8.63 -20.58
N HIS A 791 4.52 8.19 -19.79
CA HIS A 791 4.24 6.76 -19.54
C HIS A 791 5.48 5.97 -19.07
N ASP A 792 6.34 6.63 -18.30
CA ASP A 792 7.63 6.12 -17.82
C ASP A 792 7.56 4.83 -16.99
N TYR A 793 6.42 4.54 -16.35
CA TYR A 793 6.18 3.30 -15.62
C TYR A 793 6.17 2.03 -16.50
N ILE A 794 5.96 2.13 -17.81
CA ILE A 794 6.00 0.99 -18.76
C ILE A 794 7.09 1.12 -19.83
N GLU A 795 8.05 2.02 -19.64
CA GLU A 795 9.11 2.22 -20.63
C GLU A 795 10.30 1.27 -20.39
N THR A 796 10.97 0.88 -21.48
CA THR A 796 12.07 -0.09 -21.43
C THR A 796 13.46 0.53 -21.53
N SER A 797 13.56 1.83 -21.84
CA SER A 797 14.82 2.55 -21.87
C SER A 797 14.68 4.03 -21.55
N ALA A 798 15.67 4.58 -20.85
CA ALA A 798 15.76 6.01 -20.56
C ALA A 798 15.82 6.87 -21.83
N GLN A 799 16.50 6.40 -22.88
CA GLN A 799 16.60 7.14 -24.14
C GLN A 799 15.26 7.29 -24.86
N ASN A 800 14.36 6.30 -24.76
CA ASN A 800 13.01 6.42 -25.32
C ASN A 800 12.22 7.53 -24.61
N LEU A 801 12.32 7.62 -23.28
CA LEU A 801 11.71 8.72 -22.51
C LEU A 801 12.26 10.07 -22.94
N VAL A 802 13.58 10.19 -23.09
CA VAL A 802 14.22 11.42 -23.57
C VAL A 802 13.68 11.82 -24.95
N ASN A 803 13.58 10.86 -25.88
CA ASN A 803 13.04 11.10 -27.22
C ASN A 803 11.56 11.52 -27.16
N TYR A 804 10.77 10.90 -26.28
CA TYR A 804 9.36 11.22 -26.09
C TYR A 804 9.18 12.65 -25.56
N ILE A 805 9.96 13.03 -24.55
CA ILE A 805 9.97 14.40 -24.02
C ILE A 805 10.27 15.38 -25.14
N GLN A 806 11.36 15.16 -25.89
CA GLN A 806 11.78 16.03 -27.01
C GLN A 806 10.68 16.20 -28.06
N GLN A 807 9.99 15.12 -28.44
CA GLN A 807 8.93 15.15 -29.44
C GLN A 807 7.71 15.95 -28.97
N GLY A 808 7.45 15.99 -27.67
CA GLY A 808 6.34 16.75 -27.08
C GLY A 808 6.64 18.24 -26.86
N LEU A 809 7.90 18.68 -26.96
CA LEU A 809 8.27 20.07 -26.65
C LEU A 809 7.68 21.06 -27.64
N VAL A 810 7.01 22.07 -27.10
CA VAL A 810 6.49 23.23 -27.83
C VAL A 810 7.42 24.43 -27.57
N LYS A 811 7.88 25.08 -28.65
CA LYS A 811 8.73 26.27 -28.57
C LYS A 811 7.98 27.50 -28.05
N ASN A 812 8.70 28.41 -27.41
CA ASN A 812 8.25 29.68 -26.84
C ASN A 812 7.07 29.53 -25.87
N LYS A 813 7.05 28.40 -25.14
CA LYS A 813 6.01 28.00 -24.21
C LYS A 813 6.62 27.32 -22.98
N GLY A 814 5.82 27.27 -21.91
CA GLY A 814 6.08 26.47 -20.73
C GLY A 814 5.54 25.06 -20.89
N ASN A 815 6.42 24.09 -21.10
CA ASN A 815 6.06 22.68 -21.26
C ASN A 815 5.94 22.02 -19.89
N VAL A 816 4.78 21.46 -19.58
CA VAL A 816 4.55 20.69 -18.34
C VAL A 816 4.71 19.20 -18.68
N VAL A 817 5.81 18.62 -18.22
CA VAL A 817 6.19 17.22 -18.46
C VAL A 817 5.76 16.37 -17.27
N VAL A 818 4.87 15.41 -17.51
CA VAL A 818 4.37 14.44 -16.55
C VAL A 818 5.21 13.17 -16.60
N MET A 819 5.89 12.92 -15.48
CA MET A 819 6.64 11.71 -15.15
C MET A 819 6.07 11.16 -13.84
N HIS A 820 6.48 9.97 -13.42
CA HIS A 820 6.00 9.34 -12.17
C HIS A 820 7.15 9.10 -11.20
N MET A 821 6.81 9.02 -9.92
CA MET A 821 7.73 8.65 -8.84
C MET A 821 7.32 7.35 -8.13
N ASN A 822 6.37 6.60 -8.69
CA ASN A 822 5.98 5.27 -8.20
C ASN A 822 7.10 4.24 -8.41
N ASP A 823 7.01 3.09 -7.74
CA ASP A 823 8.05 2.07 -7.77
C ASP A 823 8.22 1.38 -9.15
N GLN A 824 7.36 1.67 -10.12
CA GLN A 824 7.44 1.18 -11.50
C GLN A 824 8.22 2.14 -12.43
N ALA A 825 8.47 3.37 -11.99
CA ALA A 825 9.13 4.44 -12.75
C ALA A 825 10.67 4.25 -12.80
N TYR A 826 11.13 3.06 -13.22
CA TYR A 826 12.52 2.62 -13.11
C TYR A 826 13.50 3.54 -13.86
N TYR A 827 13.16 4.00 -15.06
CA TYR A 827 14.06 4.78 -15.92
C TYR A 827 13.90 6.31 -15.79
N THR A 828 13.01 6.79 -14.92
CA THR A 828 12.65 8.21 -14.83
C THR A 828 13.84 9.10 -14.48
N ALA A 829 14.59 8.75 -13.43
CA ALA A 829 15.76 9.50 -13.01
C ALA A 829 16.88 9.49 -14.07
N GLU A 830 17.15 8.33 -14.69
CA GLU A 830 18.15 8.20 -15.75
C GLU A 830 17.79 9.04 -16.99
N ALA A 831 16.52 8.99 -17.41
CA ALA A 831 16.04 9.79 -18.53
C ALA A 831 16.13 11.30 -18.24
N LEU A 832 15.77 11.70 -17.02
CA LEU A 832 15.89 13.07 -16.57
C LEU A 832 17.35 13.54 -16.61
N ASP A 833 18.30 12.74 -16.14
CA ASP A 833 19.74 13.04 -16.14
C ASP A 833 20.29 13.23 -17.55
N ILE A 834 19.94 12.31 -18.47
CA ILE A 834 20.32 12.40 -19.88
C ILE A 834 19.73 13.68 -20.50
N PHE A 835 18.44 13.94 -20.27
CA PHE A 835 17.78 15.09 -20.84
C PHE A 835 18.42 16.41 -20.36
N LEU A 836 18.61 16.56 -19.05
CA LEU A 836 19.17 17.77 -18.45
C LEU A 836 20.63 17.99 -18.88
N THR A 837 21.45 16.92 -18.90
CA THR A 837 22.82 16.98 -19.41
C THR A 837 22.87 17.44 -20.87
N ASN A 838 21.97 16.92 -21.72
CA ASN A 838 21.89 17.31 -23.13
C ASN A 838 21.41 18.77 -23.29
N ASN A 839 20.47 19.21 -22.46
CA ASN A 839 20.01 20.60 -22.43
C ASN A 839 21.15 21.56 -22.02
N GLU A 840 21.94 21.20 -21.01
CA GLU A 840 23.11 21.98 -20.57
C GLU A 840 24.18 22.10 -21.66
N LYS A 841 24.39 21.03 -22.42
CA LYS A 841 25.30 20.98 -23.57
C LYS A 841 24.74 21.67 -24.84
N GLY A 842 23.50 22.13 -24.81
CA GLY A 842 22.86 22.77 -25.97
C GLY A 842 22.54 21.80 -27.12
N VAL A 843 22.41 20.51 -26.85
CA VAL A 843 22.14 19.47 -27.87
C VAL A 843 20.83 19.74 -28.63
N TYR A 844 19.88 20.42 -28.00
CA TYR A 844 18.55 20.74 -28.57
C TYR A 844 18.53 22.06 -29.37
N GLY A 845 19.69 22.67 -29.62
CA GLY A 845 19.83 23.92 -30.38
C GLY A 845 19.52 25.17 -29.55
N GLU A 846 18.36 25.20 -28.89
CA GLU A 846 18.00 26.23 -27.91
C GLU A 846 18.02 25.62 -26.50
N LYS A 847 18.58 26.34 -25.53
CA LYS A 847 18.62 25.89 -24.13
C LYS A 847 17.26 26.17 -23.48
N TYR A 848 16.60 25.13 -23.00
CA TYR A 848 15.38 25.25 -22.21
C TYR A 848 15.72 25.68 -20.79
N LYS A 849 14.97 26.64 -20.26
CA LYS A 849 14.97 26.97 -18.83
C LYS A 849 14.20 25.88 -18.09
N ILE A 850 14.79 25.32 -17.04
CA ILE A 850 14.10 24.38 -16.15
C ILE A 850 13.61 25.17 -14.95
N ALA A 851 12.33 25.03 -14.62
CA ALA A 851 11.68 25.75 -13.54
C ALA A 851 10.67 24.84 -12.85
N LYS A 852 10.34 25.18 -11.59
CA LYS A 852 9.19 24.59 -10.90
C LYS A 852 7.94 25.42 -11.17
N LEU A 853 6.76 24.83 -10.99
CA LEU A 853 5.51 25.48 -11.37
C LEU A 853 5.30 26.84 -10.69
N SER A 854 5.68 26.99 -9.43
CA SER A 854 5.52 28.24 -8.66
C SER A 854 6.40 29.40 -9.11
N ASP A 855 7.40 29.16 -9.98
CA ASP A 855 8.19 30.24 -10.58
C ASP A 855 7.36 31.05 -11.59
N TYR A 856 6.29 30.45 -12.14
CA TYR A 856 5.42 31.05 -13.16
C TYR A 856 3.93 31.08 -12.78
N LEU A 857 3.50 30.20 -11.88
CA LEU A 857 2.15 30.20 -11.32
C LEU A 857 2.14 30.87 -9.95
N SER A 858 1.23 31.81 -9.75
CA SER A 858 1.12 32.51 -8.47
C SER A 858 0.76 31.56 -7.32
N ASN A 859 1.38 31.73 -6.15
CA ASN A 859 1.04 31.00 -4.91
C ASN A 859 -0.39 31.25 -4.44
#